data_AF-A0AA36J982-F1
#
_entry.id   AF-A0AA36J982-F1
#
_cell.length_a   1.000
_cell.length_b   1.000
_cell.length_c   1.000
_cell.angle_alpha   90.00
_cell.angle_beta   90.00
_cell.angle_gamma   90.00
#
_symmetry.space_group_name_H-M   'P 1'
#
loop_
_entity.id
_entity.type
_entity.pdbx_description
1 polymer ?
#
loop_
_entity_poly.entity_id
_entity_poly.type
_entity_poly.pdbx_seq_one_letter_code
_entity_poly.pdbx_strand_id
1 'polypeptide(L)'
;MRFALLPLALAVRTGLWDISKDPDVLPRDLELEEALARVLREGSGARWARGHALLGALCHFWRPQNRSCAAYRIRIALRLNHHDEVALLAAAAMEADSMPRVFSCPRCKDSRLKKVPHSMTSMESMVWRSLNGTEARRMRRQRLLPLLRAAVQRFPRHGEAKGALAMQLGATKMALELWRQAMDLAPTSRAMVNRAVTQLRFLGRRHLAEQFTQRAADLQLWRSPHQRPHIYWPSLPVAAFPGAEVDPRLPATAQAFQRRSEEFRAELLRQRPQLLHFAGFTPCEAEAECREEDGGLFPENKRFQGFWEAGQLYSKLGGCAEATPKTCGVIQEVLVAAGLQVTSASISAVFGPYTFIPEHSSATQGRLRLHCTLQLPPKSVSLLRLTGRNERRHAAGECFWFDESSDHEASYSSDATQPRVLLMVDVVHPRLQDLEEEPLLSPAPFKARYWKSYLPSSKQLYVSSVLEQDWLLHAMNWTEAPWRMCARLRAKTMARWLEELQASDFSPEIFSVFWRREKSLQWIEPLAATLRHPATHCQGHWQRSASQRGYEFDWKELRTFESKDYLLLSKSAWADKGQRILFDAGVNAYNSSLGWFLDAYARNGILFDRLFGWEVSPPAHFLEQIPAEVAQRLRFSTEPVVSTEAHENNPVALISKLCRPQDFCVFKLDIDEPETERELFGQLIRPGGPVSQGLLDEFFWEDHVDLPAYGLFGGKGTLEESYQRFLLLRARGVRAHAWP
;
A
#
# COMPACT_ATOMS: atom_id res chain seq x y z
N MET A 1 22.35 -36.63 -21.97
CA MET A 1 22.05 -35.25 -21.50
C MET A 1 20.77 -35.09 -20.68
N ARG A 2 19.80 -36.03 -20.67
CA ARG A 2 18.60 -35.95 -19.79
C ARG A 2 18.82 -36.22 -18.29
N PHE A 3 20.02 -36.62 -17.87
CA PHE A 3 20.29 -37.08 -16.49
C PHE A 3 21.12 -36.10 -15.62
N ALA A 4 21.56 -34.96 -16.13
CA ALA A 4 22.48 -34.06 -15.37
C ALA A 4 21.79 -32.93 -14.59
N LEU A 5 20.55 -32.53 -14.94
CA LEU A 5 19.94 -31.29 -14.41
C LEU A 5 18.93 -31.51 -13.27
N LEU A 6 18.38 -32.71 -13.13
CA LEU A 6 17.49 -33.05 -12.01
C LEU A 6 18.22 -33.08 -10.65
N PRO A 7 19.47 -33.61 -10.55
CA PRO A 7 20.25 -33.56 -9.31
C PRO A 7 20.57 -32.13 -8.88
N LEU A 8 20.77 -31.21 -9.83
CA LEU A 8 21.14 -29.82 -9.60
C LEU A 8 20.00 -29.03 -8.94
N ALA A 9 18.79 -29.16 -9.48
CA ALA A 9 17.60 -28.53 -8.94
C ALA A 9 17.21 -29.11 -7.57
N LEU A 10 17.48 -30.40 -7.35
CA LEU A 10 17.26 -31.04 -6.06
C LEU A 10 18.28 -30.57 -5.02
N ALA A 11 19.58 -30.50 -5.37
CA ALA A 11 20.66 -30.08 -4.47
C ALA A 11 20.52 -28.63 -3.98
N VAL A 12 20.06 -27.70 -4.84
CA VAL A 12 19.76 -26.31 -4.46
C VAL A 12 18.51 -26.24 -3.56
N ARG A 13 17.50 -27.08 -3.83
CA ARG A 13 16.26 -27.11 -3.05
C ARG A 13 16.43 -27.75 -1.67
N THR A 14 17.37 -28.68 -1.51
CA THR A 14 17.67 -29.35 -0.23
C THR A 14 18.80 -28.69 0.56
N GLY A 15 19.37 -27.58 0.07
CA GLY A 15 20.49 -26.89 0.74
C GLY A 15 21.82 -27.66 0.69
N LEU A 16 21.94 -28.68 -0.16
CA LEU A 16 23.16 -29.47 -0.35
C LEU A 16 24.20 -28.74 -1.22
N TRP A 17 23.81 -27.67 -1.91
CA TRP A 17 24.72 -26.85 -2.71
C TRP A 17 24.50 -25.35 -2.49
N ASP A 18 25.55 -24.67 -2.03
CA ASP A 18 25.57 -23.24 -1.76
C ASP A 18 26.23 -22.50 -2.94
N ILE A 19 25.40 -21.91 -3.80
CA ILE A 19 25.81 -21.18 -5.01
C ILE A 19 26.73 -19.98 -4.69
N SER A 20 26.76 -19.50 -3.45
CA SER A 20 27.65 -18.40 -3.06
C SER A 20 29.13 -18.77 -3.04
N LYS A 21 29.46 -20.07 -3.08
CA LYS A 21 30.83 -20.59 -2.96
C LYS A 21 31.52 -20.95 -4.28
N ASP A 22 30.79 -21.00 -5.41
CA ASP A 22 31.36 -21.39 -6.70
C ASP A 22 30.61 -20.74 -7.89
N PRO A 23 30.87 -19.46 -8.21
CA PRO A 23 30.11 -18.68 -9.19
C PRO A 23 30.37 -19.06 -10.65
N ASP A 24 31.40 -19.87 -10.94
CA ASP A 24 31.84 -20.20 -12.29
C ASP A 24 31.23 -21.50 -12.86
N VAL A 25 30.33 -22.16 -12.11
CA VAL A 25 29.73 -23.46 -12.48
C VAL A 25 28.37 -23.32 -13.23
N LEU A 26 28.02 -22.12 -13.70
CA LEU A 26 26.84 -21.95 -14.56
C LEU A 26 27.17 -22.33 -16.02
N PRO A 27 26.35 -23.16 -16.70
CA PRO A 27 26.55 -23.48 -18.11
C PRO A 27 26.55 -22.21 -18.96
N ARG A 28 27.38 -22.18 -20.02
CA ARG A 28 27.56 -21.01 -20.89
C ARG A 28 26.22 -20.46 -21.40
N ASP A 29 26.15 -19.14 -21.50
CA ASP A 29 24.96 -18.29 -21.65
C ASP A 29 23.83 -18.78 -22.59
N LEU A 30 24.15 -19.50 -23.68
CA LEU A 30 23.15 -20.04 -24.60
C LEU A 30 22.36 -21.24 -24.04
N GLU A 31 22.97 -22.09 -23.23
CA GLU A 31 22.33 -23.32 -22.74
C GLU A 31 21.24 -23.03 -21.70
N LEU A 32 21.42 -21.97 -20.91
CA LEU A 32 20.42 -21.50 -19.95
C LEU A 32 19.23 -20.82 -20.66
N GLU A 33 19.49 -20.02 -21.71
CA GLU A 33 18.45 -19.41 -22.55
C GLU A 33 17.62 -20.47 -23.26
N GLU A 34 18.24 -21.49 -23.87
CA GLU A 34 17.52 -22.58 -24.52
C GLU A 34 16.75 -23.46 -23.53
N ALA A 35 17.33 -23.75 -22.35
CA ALA A 35 16.65 -24.54 -21.31
C ALA A 35 15.41 -23.82 -20.78
N LEU A 36 15.49 -22.51 -20.50
CA LEU A 36 14.34 -21.71 -20.07
C LEU A 36 13.29 -21.58 -21.18
N ALA A 37 13.71 -21.34 -22.42
CA ALA A 37 12.80 -21.27 -23.56
C ALA A 37 12.11 -22.61 -23.86
N ARG A 38 12.75 -23.76 -23.56
CA ARG A 38 12.18 -25.10 -23.75
C ARG A 38 11.17 -25.45 -22.65
N VAL A 39 11.49 -25.15 -21.39
CA VAL A 39 10.58 -25.31 -20.23
C VAL A 39 9.30 -24.46 -20.40
N LEU A 40 9.40 -23.29 -21.03
CA LEU A 40 8.26 -22.40 -21.28
C LEU A 40 7.42 -22.81 -22.51
N ARG A 41 8.00 -23.52 -23.48
CA ARG A 41 7.30 -23.99 -24.70
C ARG A 41 6.43 -25.23 -24.46
N GLU A 42 6.75 -26.07 -23.48
CA GLU A 42 6.17 -27.42 -23.34
C GLU A 42 5.06 -27.56 -22.27
N GLY A 43 4.75 -26.54 -21.44
CA GLY A 43 3.79 -26.70 -20.32
C GLY A 43 2.48 -25.91 -20.46
N SER A 44 1.31 -26.54 -20.32
CA SER A 44 -0.02 -25.91 -20.35
C SER A 44 -0.47 -25.28 -19.02
N GLY A 45 -1.32 -24.24 -19.09
CA GLY A 45 -2.24 -23.77 -18.04
C GLY A 45 -1.70 -22.99 -16.83
N ALA A 46 -0.61 -23.42 -16.19
CA ALA A 46 -0.17 -22.86 -14.90
C ALA A 46 0.81 -21.66 -14.99
N ARG A 47 0.73 -20.86 -16.08
CA ARG A 47 1.85 -20.06 -16.61
C ARG A 47 2.19 -18.74 -15.91
N TRP A 48 1.29 -18.04 -15.23
CA TRP A 48 1.62 -16.72 -14.66
C TRP A 48 2.37 -16.79 -13.32
N ALA A 49 1.91 -17.66 -12.41
CA ALA A 49 2.47 -17.73 -11.06
C ALA A 49 3.91 -18.27 -11.01
N ARG A 50 4.28 -19.18 -11.92
CA ARG A 50 5.64 -19.76 -11.95
C ARG A 50 6.65 -18.81 -12.60
N GLY A 51 6.25 -18.03 -13.60
CA GLY A 51 7.07 -16.95 -14.15
C GLY A 51 7.33 -15.85 -13.13
N HIS A 52 6.29 -15.40 -12.41
CA HIS A 52 6.42 -14.41 -11.33
C HIS A 52 7.17 -14.93 -10.11
N ALA A 53 7.03 -16.22 -9.74
CA ALA A 53 7.78 -16.79 -8.63
C ALA A 53 9.27 -16.98 -8.97
N LEU A 54 9.58 -17.35 -10.22
CA LEU A 54 10.97 -17.47 -10.69
C LEU A 54 11.63 -16.09 -10.85
N LEU A 55 10.93 -15.12 -11.43
CA LEU A 55 11.40 -13.73 -11.53
C LEU A 55 11.45 -13.05 -10.15
N GLY A 56 10.48 -13.32 -9.29
CA GLY A 56 10.45 -12.88 -7.90
C GLY A 56 11.59 -13.48 -7.08
N ALA A 57 11.95 -14.75 -7.29
CA ALA A 57 13.13 -15.37 -6.69
C ALA A 57 14.43 -14.76 -7.24
N LEU A 58 14.51 -14.48 -8.55
CA LEU A 58 15.64 -13.78 -9.17
C LEU A 58 15.77 -12.33 -8.68
N CYS A 59 14.67 -11.68 -8.28
CA CYS A 59 14.65 -10.36 -7.64
C CYS A 59 14.90 -10.42 -6.12
N HIS A 60 14.54 -11.51 -5.44
CA HIS A 60 14.73 -11.66 -3.99
C HIS A 60 16.21 -11.86 -3.61
N PHE A 61 17.01 -12.43 -4.52
CA PHE A 61 18.47 -12.54 -4.39
C PHE A 61 19.23 -11.29 -4.88
N TRP A 62 18.57 -10.13 -4.96
CA TRP A 62 19.22 -8.85 -5.27
C TRP A 62 20.30 -8.51 -4.24
N ARG A 63 21.57 -8.63 -4.64
CA ARG A 63 22.63 -7.74 -4.17
C ARG A 63 23.08 -6.87 -5.34
N PRO A 64 23.18 -5.53 -5.20
CA PRO A 64 23.27 -4.59 -6.32
C PRO A 64 24.69 -4.42 -6.88
N GLN A 65 25.60 -5.39 -6.67
CA GLN A 65 27.02 -5.17 -6.95
C GLN A 65 27.38 -5.17 -8.45
N ASN A 66 26.50 -5.62 -9.36
CA ASN A 66 26.80 -5.65 -10.80
C ASN A 66 25.65 -5.10 -11.68
N ARG A 67 25.77 -3.83 -12.09
CA ARG A 67 24.83 -3.11 -12.97
C ARG A 67 24.59 -3.81 -14.32
N SER A 68 25.61 -4.44 -14.89
CA SER A 68 25.51 -5.13 -16.19
C SER A 68 24.61 -6.37 -16.11
N CYS A 69 24.66 -7.10 -14.99
CA CYS A 69 23.83 -8.27 -14.76
C CYS A 69 22.35 -7.89 -14.60
N ALA A 70 22.06 -6.79 -13.90
CA ALA A 70 20.70 -6.27 -13.74
C ALA A 70 20.11 -5.78 -15.08
N ALA A 71 20.89 -5.08 -15.91
CA ALA A 71 20.44 -4.59 -17.21
C ALA A 71 20.14 -5.74 -18.19
N TYR A 72 20.96 -6.80 -18.19
CA TYR A 72 20.74 -7.99 -19.01
C TYR A 72 19.47 -8.75 -18.60
N ARG A 73 19.24 -8.92 -17.29
CA ARG A 73 18.05 -9.62 -16.76
C ARG A 73 16.74 -8.85 -16.97
N ILE A 74 16.76 -7.52 -16.89
CA ILE A 74 15.61 -6.69 -17.24
C ILE A 74 15.28 -6.80 -18.74
N ARG A 75 16.29 -6.82 -19.61
CA ARG A 75 16.08 -7.04 -21.05
C ARG A 75 15.48 -8.42 -21.34
N ILE A 76 15.90 -9.45 -20.62
CA ILE A 76 15.28 -10.78 -20.72
C ILE A 76 13.83 -10.72 -20.25
N ALA A 77 13.54 -10.11 -19.10
CA ALA A 77 12.17 -9.98 -18.58
C ALA A 77 11.25 -9.25 -19.56
N LEU A 78 11.71 -8.14 -20.15
CA LEU A 78 10.95 -7.38 -21.17
C LEU A 78 10.85 -8.10 -22.52
N ARG A 79 11.80 -8.98 -22.88
CA ARG A 79 11.69 -9.84 -24.07
C ARG A 79 10.70 -10.99 -23.86
N LEU A 80 10.68 -11.56 -22.66
CA LEU A 80 9.77 -12.65 -22.29
C LEU A 80 8.34 -12.14 -22.06
N ASN A 81 8.20 -10.96 -21.49
CA ASN A 81 6.94 -10.27 -21.31
C ASN A 81 7.15 -8.75 -21.42
N HIS A 82 6.92 -8.20 -22.61
CA HIS A 82 7.03 -6.78 -22.89
C HIS A 82 6.00 -5.91 -22.12
N HIS A 83 5.10 -6.55 -21.36
CA HIS A 83 4.13 -5.91 -20.48
C HIS A 83 4.45 -6.05 -18.99
N ASP A 84 5.59 -6.62 -18.60
CA ASP A 84 5.91 -6.79 -17.17
C ASP A 84 6.17 -5.42 -16.49
N GLU A 85 5.25 -5.02 -15.61
CA GLU A 85 5.28 -3.72 -14.94
C GLU A 85 6.52 -3.52 -14.07
N VAL A 86 6.95 -4.56 -13.35
CA VAL A 86 8.12 -4.49 -12.48
C VAL A 86 9.38 -4.36 -13.32
N ALA A 87 9.47 -5.08 -14.43
CA ALA A 87 10.56 -4.96 -15.38
C ALA A 87 10.56 -3.59 -16.08
N LEU A 88 9.39 -3.02 -16.40
CA LEU A 88 9.27 -1.67 -16.99
C LEU A 88 9.67 -0.57 -15.98
N LEU A 89 9.22 -0.67 -14.73
CA LEU A 89 9.60 0.25 -13.66
C LEU A 89 11.07 0.12 -13.28
N ALA A 90 11.62 -1.11 -13.26
CA ALA A 90 13.03 -1.37 -13.03
C ALA A 90 13.91 -0.89 -14.19
N ALA A 91 13.48 -1.07 -15.44
CA ALA A 91 14.16 -0.52 -16.60
C ALA A 91 14.20 1.02 -16.52
N ALA A 92 13.07 1.65 -16.20
CA ALA A 92 12.98 3.10 -16.07
C ALA A 92 13.83 3.64 -14.92
N ALA A 93 13.87 2.95 -13.77
CA ALA A 93 14.72 3.32 -12.64
C ALA A 93 16.22 3.13 -12.97
N MET A 94 16.60 2.01 -13.58
CA MET A 94 17.99 1.75 -13.97
C MET A 94 18.50 2.71 -15.04
N GLU A 95 17.68 3.06 -16.03
CA GLU A 95 17.99 4.10 -17.02
C GLU A 95 18.07 5.49 -16.37
N ALA A 96 17.24 5.79 -15.36
CA ALA A 96 17.36 7.03 -14.60
C ALA A 96 18.67 7.11 -13.79
N ASP A 97 19.17 5.96 -13.28
CA ASP A 97 20.39 5.85 -12.48
C ASP A 97 21.68 5.67 -13.29
N SER A 98 21.60 5.27 -14.57
CA SER A 98 22.74 5.10 -15.48
C SER A 98 23.14 6.40 -16.21
N MET A 99 22.27 7.41 -16.23
CA MET A 99 22.50 8.65 -16.98
C MET A 99 23.35 9.67 -16.21
N PRO A 100 24.15 10.51 -16.91
CA PRO A 100 24.98 11.53 -16.27
C PRO A 100 24.15 12.40 -15.33
N ARG A 101 24.47 12.34 -14.04
CA ARG A 101 23.86 13.21 -13.04
C ARG A 101 24.36 14.63 -13.29
N VAL A 102 23.50 15.61 -13.05
CA VAL A 102 23.93 17.03 -13.04
C VAL A 102 24.78 17.20 -11.81
N PHE A 103 26.09 16.98 -11.95
CA PHE A 103 27.06 17.26 -10.92
C PHE A 103 27.30 18.78 -10.90
N SER A 104 27.05 19.41 -9.74
CA SER A 104 27.70 20.67 -9.39
C SER A 104 29.10 20.39 -8.82
N CYS A 105 29.85 19.46 -9.40
CA CYS A 105 31.21 19.10 -8.97
C CYS A 105 32.23 19.57 -10.03
N PRO A 106 32.88 20.73 -9.86
CA PRO A 106 33.96 21.18 -10.75
C PRO A 106 35.24 20.33 -10.64
N ARG A 107 35.35 19.46 -9.61
CA ARG A 107 36.58 18.70 -9.31
C ARG A 107 36.48 17.19 -9.43
N CYS A 108 35.35 16.66 -9.89
CA CYS A 108 35.21 15.24 -10.20
C CYS A 108 35.91 14.93 -11.54
N LYS A 109 37.23 15.11 -11.58
CA LYS A 109 38.12 14.47 -12.55
C LYS A 109 38.26 13.02 -12.10
N ASP A 110 37.37 12.14 -12.57
CA ASP A 110 37.72 10.73 -12.60
C ASP A 110 38.79 10.52 -13.69
N SER A 111 39.81 9.81 -13.27
CA SER A 111 41.13 9.59 -13.88
C SER A 111 41.13 8.84 -15.23
N ARG A 112 39.99 8.72 -15.93
CA ARG A 112 39.90 7.94 -17.19
C ARG A 112 39.28 8.66 -18.39
N LEU A 113 38.86 9.92 -18.27
CA LEU A 113 38.50 10.75 -19.43
C LEU A 113 39.49 11.91 -19.57
N LYS A 114 40.62 11.63 -20.24
CA LYS A 114 41.56 12.67 -20.68
C LYS A 114 40.91 13.51 -21.80
N LYS A 115 41.08 14.83 -21.67
CA LYS A 115 40.77 15.94 -22.61
C LYS A 115 39.39 16.60 -22.47
N VAL A 116 39.27 17.51 -21.51
CA VAL A 116 38.49 18.74 -21.70
C VAL A 116 39.48 19.92 -21.60
N PRO A 117 39.50 20.87 -22.58
CA PRO A 117 40.51 21.93 -22.63
C PRO A 117 40.46 22.84 -21.39
N HIS A 118 41.63 23.21 -20.86
CA HIS A 118 41.80 23.99 -19.63
C HIS A 118 41.53 25.50 -19.78
N SER A 119 40.50 25.91 -20.53
CA SER A 119 40.26 27.34 -20.78
C SER A 119 38.80 27.77 -20.90
N MET A 120 37.86 27.15 -20.16
CA MET A 120 36.49 27.68 -20.10
C MET A 120 36.36 28.70 -18.97
N THR A 121 35.90 29.90 -19.32
CA THR A 121 35.63 30.99 -18.36
C THR A 121 34.41 30.66 -17.48
N SER A 122 34.24 31.36 -16.35
CA SER A 122 33.18 31.07 -15.35
C SER A 122 31.77 31.09 -15.95
N MET A 123 31.54 31.95 -16.96
CA MET A 123 30.27 32.13 -17.65
C MET A 123 29.94 30.95 -18.59
N GLU A 124 30.93 30.41 -19.30
CA GLU A 124 30.74 29.24 -20.16
C GLU A 124 30.50 27.97 -19.33
N SER A 125 31.12 27.84 -18.15
CA SER A 125 30.84 26.74 -17.21
C SER A 125 29.41 26.78 -16.64
N MET A 126 28.81 27.97 -16.55
CA MET A 126 27.45 28.19 -16.06
C MET A 126 26.42 27.90 -17.17
N VAL A 127 26.72 28.32 -18.41
CA VAL A 127 25.93 28.00 -19.60
C VAL A 127 25.99 26.49 -19.90
N TRP A 128 27.15 25.85 -19.77
CA TRP A 128 27.30 24.39 -19.97
C TRP A 128 26.60 23.57 -18.87
N ARG A 129 26.57 24.04 -17.62
CA ARG A 129 25.78 23.47 -16.50
C ARG A 129 24.27 23.61 -16.72
N SER A 130 23.83 24.76 -17.22
CA SER A 130 22.43 25.03 -17.59
C SER A 130 21.99 24.15 -18.76
N LEU A 131 22.79 24.06 -19.82
CA LEU A 131 22.46 23.28 -21.02
C LEU A 131 22.45 21.78 -20.77
N ASN A 132 23.46 21.20 -20.09
CA ASN A 132 23.45 19.77 -19.80
C ASN A 132 22.38 19.33 -18.79
N GLY A 133 22.07 20.17 -17.81
CA GLY A 133 20.96 19.88 -16.89
C GLY A 133 19.61 19.90 -17.60
N THR A 134 19.40 20.85 -18.50
CA THR A 134 18.13 21.05 -19.20
C THR A 134 17.96 20.04 -20.34
N GLU A 135 19.03 19.76 -21.08
CA GLU A 135 19.05 18.82 -22.20
C GLU A 135 19.01 17.36 -21.72
N ALA A 136 19.72 17.00 -20.64
CA ALA A 136 19.59 15.68 -20.02
C ALA A 136 18.22 15.47 -19.37
N ARG A 137 17.58 16.51 -18.81
CA ARG A 137 16.18 16.45 -18.34
C ARG A 137 15.20 16.32 -19.51
N ARG A 138 15.47 17.02 -20.63
CA ARG A 138 14.67 16.93 -21.87
C ARG A 138 14.75 15.53 -22.48
N MET A 139 15.93 14.94 -22.60
CA MET A 139 16.13 13.58 -23.10
C MET A 139 15.50 12.54 -22.17
N ARG A 140 15.66 12.67 -20.84
CA ARG A 140 14.99 11.82 -19.84
C ARG A 140 13.47 11.84 -20.03
N ARG A 141 12.90 13.05 -20.14
CA ARG A 141 11.46 13.23 -20.36
C ARG A 141 11.02 12.65 -21.71
N GLN A 142 11.79 12.79 -22.78
CA GLN A 142 11.43 12.23 -24.10
C GLN A 142 11.44 10.69 -24.13
N ARG A 143 12.42 10.05 -23.48
CA ARG A 143 12.55 8.57 -23.50
C ARG A 143 11.66 7.86 -22.48
N LEU A 144 11.54 8.39 -21.27
CA LEU A 144 10.92 7.68 -20.14
C LEU A 144 9.46 8.06 -19.92
N LEU A 145 9.04 9.28 -20.28
CA LEU A 145 7.65 9.70 -20.10
C LEU A 145 6.66 8.84 -20.91
N PRO A 146 6.96 8.39 -22.14
CA PRO A 146 6.08 7.46 -22.85
C PRO A 146 5.93 6.11 -22.14
N LEU A 147 7.03 5.54 -21.63
CA LEU A 147 7.02 4.28 -20.88
C LEU A 147 6.26 4.40 -19.56
N LEU A 148 6.43 5.53 -18.86
CA LEU A 148 5.68 5.81 -17.65
C LEU A 148 4.19 6.02 -17.94
N ARG A 149 3.82 6.77 -18.99
CA ARG A 149 2.41 6.92 -19.40
C ARG A 149 1.80 5.57 -19.78
N ALA A 150 2.55 4.74 -20.49
CA ALA A 150 2.19 3.36 -20.82
C ALA A 150 1.99 2.50 -19.56
N ALA A 151 2.85 2.63 -18.54
CA ALA A 151 2.70 1.92 -17.28
C ALA A 151 1.51 2.45 -16.46
N VAL A 152 1.29 3.78 -16.42
CA VAL A 152 0.15 4.42 -15.76
C VAL A 152 -1.17 3.94 -16.36
N GLN A 153 -1.28 3.95 -17.69
CA GLN A 153 -2.48 3.48 -18.40
C GLN A 153 -2.77 2.00 -18.18
N ARG A 154 -1.73 1.17 -18.03
CA ARG A 154 -1.88 -0.29 -17.99
C ARG A 154 -2.00 -0.89 -16.59
N PHE A 155 -1.54 -0.18 -15.56
CA PHE A 155 -1.45 -0.75 -14.20
C PHE A 155 -1.80 0.27 -13.09
N PRO A 156 -3.04 0.74 -12.98
CA PRO A 156 -3.41 1.85 -12.09
C PRO A 156 -3.06 1.64 -10.60
N ARG A 157 -2.87 0.39 -10.16
CA ARG A 157 -2.67 -0.02 -8.75
C ARG A 157 -1.32 0.38 -8.12
N HIS A 158 -0.36 0.92 -8.88
CA HIS A 158 0.99 1.25 -8.39
C HIS A 158 1.36 2.74 -8.52
N GLY A 159 0.41 3.62 -8.21
CA GLY A 159 0.57 5.08 -8.30
C GLY A 159 1.72 5.66 -7.46
N GLU A 160 2.19 4.97 -6.40
CA GLU A 160 3.35 5.40 -5.60
C GLU A 160 4.67 5.43 -6.38
N ALA A 161 5.02 4.28 -6.97
CA ALA A 161 6.24 4.10 -7.74
C ALA A 161 6.21 4.94 -9.02
N LYS A 162 5.02 5.04 -9.62
CA LYS A 162 4.78 5.86 -10.82
C LYS A 162 4.80 7.34 -10.51
N GLY A 163 4.26 7.76 -9.38
CA GLY A 163 4.33 9.13 -8.90
C GLY A 163 5.77 9.53 -8.60
N ALA A 164 6.54 8.66 -7.94
CA ALA A 164 7.97 8.88 -7.70
C ALA A 164 8.75 9.02 -9.01
N LEU A 165 8.52 8.13 -9.98
CA LEU A 165 9.14 8.19 -11.30
C LEU A 165 8.68 9.43 -12.11
N ALA A 166 7.37 9.75 -12.12
CA ALA A 166 6.80 10.93 -12.76
C ALA A 166 7.46 12.21 -12.24
N MET A 167 7.66 12.25 -10.94
CA MET A 167 8.23 13.39 -10.27
C MET A 167 9.72 13.55 -10.57
N GLN A 168 10.49 12.45 -10.62
CA GLN A 168 11.88 12.46 -11.10
C GLN A 168 12.01 12.94 -12.56
N LEU A 169 10.97 12.70 -13.38
CA LEU A 169 10.89 13.16 -14.77
C LEU A 169 10.39 14.62 -14.91
N GLY A 170 10.12 15.32 -13.81
CA GLY A 170 9.59 16.68 -13.80
C GLY A 170 8.13 16.78 -14.24
N ALA A 171 7.39 15.66 -14.27
CA ALA A 171 5.97 15.61 -14.57
C ALA A 171 5.14 15.79 -13.28
N THR A 172 5.34 16.93 -12.60
CA THR A 172 4.81 17.20 -11.25
C THR A 172 3.30 17.01 -11.12
N LYS A 173 2.51 17.50 -12.10
CA LYS A 173 1.04 17.36 -12.08
C LYS A 173 0.62 15.88 -12.09
N MET A 174 1.21 15.11 -13.00
CA MET A 174 0.97 13.68 -13.13
C MET A 174 1.41 12.91 -11.88
N ALA A 175 2.54 13.29 -11.29
CA ALA A 175 3.01 12.67 -10.04
C ALA A 175 2.03 12.89 -8.88
N LEU A 176 1.50 14.10 -8.74
CA LEU A 176 0.52 14.45 -7.71
C LEU A 176 -0.80 13.71 -7.92
N GLU A 177 -1.29 13.63 -9.16
CA GLU A 177 -2.49 12.86 -9.50
C GLU A 177 -2.30 11.37 -9.16
N LEU A 178 -1.15 10.79 -9.53
CA LEU A 178 -0.84 9.39 -9.25
C LEU A 178 -0.74 9.09 -7.75
N TRP A 179 -0.14 9.99 -6.96
CA TRP A 179 -0.07 9.82 -5.51
C TRP A 179 -1.44 10.03 -4.84
N ARG A 180 -2.24 11.00 -5.31
CA ARG A 180 -3.62 11.18 -4.83
C ARG A 180 -4.46 9.93 -5.10
N GLN A 181 -4.47 9.44 -6.33
CA GLN A 181 -5.13 8.18 -6.70
C GLN A 181 -4.65 7.01 -5.86
N ALA A 182 -3.33 6.87 -5.65
CA ALA A 182 -2.78 5.79 -4.84
C ALA A 182 -3.20 5.87 -3.36
N MET A 183 -3.34 7.09 -2.82
CA MET A 183 -3.90 7.29 -1.49
C MET A 183 -5.41 7.07 -1.47
N ASP A 184 -6.16 7.47 -2.48
CA ASP A 184 -7.62 7.25 -2.53
C ASP A 184 -7.93 5.74 -2.61
N LEU A 185 -7.08 4.97 -3.29
CA LEU A 185 -7.15 3.50 -3.34
C LEU A 185 -6.68 2.81 -2.05
N ALA A 186 -5.85 3.47 -1.25
CA ALA A 186 -5.28 2.92 -0.02
C ALA A 186 -5.22 4.01 1.08
N PRO A 187 -6.38 4.55 1.52
CA PRO A 187 -6.44 5.77 2.32
C PRO A 187 -5.81 5.61 3.70
N THR A 188 -5.66 4.38 4.18
CA THR A 188 -5.08 4.03 5.48
C THR A 188 -3.61 3.60 5.40
N SER A 189 -2.98 3.67 4.23
CA SER A 189 -1.59 3.23 4.03
C SER A 189 -0.57 4.28 4.48
N ARG A 190 -0.10 4.17 5.74
CA ARG A 190 0.98 5.02 6.27
C ARG A 190 2.25 4.97 5.42
N ALA A 191 2.59 3.80 4.87
CA ALA A 191 3.75 3.64 3.99
C ALA A 191 3.62 4.44 2.69
N MET A 192 2.43 4.44 2.07
CA MET A 192 2.13 5.24 0.88
C MET A 192 2.33 6.74 1.17
N VAL A 193 1.72 7.21 2.27
CA VAL A 193 1.80 8.61 2.69
C VAL A 193 3.26 8.99 2.97
N ASN A 194 4.00 8.16 3.72
CA ASN A 194 5.41 8.38 4.00
C ASN A 194 6.25 8.55 2.75
N ARG A 195 6.04 7.68 1.75
CA ARG A 195 6.78 7.77 0.49
C ARG A 195 6.43 9.05 -0.27
N ALA A 196 5.16 9.39 -0.41
CA ALA A 196 4.73 10.61 -1.10
C ALA A 196 5.30 11.87 -0.43
N VAL A 197 5.17 11.97 0.90
CA VAL A 197 5.66 13.09 1.72
C VAL A 197 7.18 13.22 1.60
N THR A 198 7.91 12.12 1.74
CA THR A 198 9.38 12.11 1.62
C THR A 198 9.82 12.61 0.24
N GLN A 199 9.17 12.17 -0.84
CA GLN A 199 9.49 12.62 -2.19
C GLN A 199 9.11 14.09 -2.43
N LEU A 200 7.97 14.56 -1.90
CA LEU A 200 7.56 15.96 -2.02
C LEU A 200 8.53 16.90 -1.29
N ARG A 201 8.92 16.55 -0.05
CA ARG A 201 9.93 17.29 0.71
C ARG A 201 11.27 17.31 0.00
N PHE A 202 11.69 16.16 -0.53
CA PHE A 202 12.91 16.02 -1.32
C PHE A 202 13.00 17.04 -2.48
N LEU A 203 11.86 17.39 -3.08
CA LEU A 203 11.79 18.30 -4.22
C LEU A 203 11.50 19.75 -3.84
N GLY A 204 11.61 20.08 -2.56
CA GLY A 204 11.29 21.40 -2.02
C GLY A 204 9.80 21.74 -2.09
N ARG A 205 8.91 20.77 -2.25
CA ARG A 205 7.45 20.97 -2.28
C ARG A 205 6.83 20.80 -0.89
N ARG A 206 7.36 21.52 0.10
CA ARG A 206 6.97 21.40 1.52
C ARG A 206 5.47 21.59 1.75
N HIS A 207 4.87 22.63 1.19
CA HIS A 207 3.43 22.89 1.29
C HIS A 207 2.56 21.71 0.80
N LEU A 208 2.97 21.01 -0.26
CA LEU A 208 2.23 19.84 -0.75
C LEU A 208 2.46 18.63 0.17
N ALA A 209 3.66 18.46 0.72
CA ALA A 209 3.93 17.42 1.69
C ALA A 209 3.07 17.61 2.96
N GLU A 210 2.93 18.85 3.43
CA GLU A 210 2.07 19.23 4.56
C GLU A 210 0.59 18.94 4.31
N GLN A 211 0.09 19.16 3.09
CA GLN A 211 -1.29 18.76 2.73
C GLN A 211 -1.50 17.25 2.87
N PHE A 212 -0.51 16.45 2.48
CA PHE A 212 -0.60 14.99 2.55
C PHE A 212 -0.56 14.51 4.01
N THR A 213 0.30 15.08 4.84
CA THR A 213 0.35 14.71 6.26
C THR A 213 -0.86 15.23 7.03
N GLN A 214 -1.39 16.41 6.69
CA GLN A 214 -2.64 16.92 7.25
C GLN A 214 -3.81 15.99 6.94
N ARG A 215 -3.98 15.63 5.66
CA ARG A 215 -5.01 14.66 5.25
C ARG A 215 -4.87 13.32 5.99
N ALA A 216 -3.64 12.84 6.19
CA ALA A 216 -3.40 11.61 6.94
C ALA A 216 -3.77 11.74 8.43
N ALA A 217 -3.53 12.90 9.04
CA ALA A 217 -3.96 13.19 10.41
C ALA A 217 -5.49 13.30 10.51
N ASP A 218 -6.15 13.94 9.54
CA ASP A 218 -7.61 14.06 9.48
C ASP A 218 -8.28 12.68 9.35
N LEU A 219 -7.64 11.76 8.61
CA LEU A 219 -8.03 10.36 8.50
C LEU A 219 -7.60 9.49 9.69
N GLN A 220 -7.04 10.09 10.74
CA GLN A 220 -6.56 9.42 11.96
C GLN A 220 -5.51 8.34 11.71
N LEU A 221 -4.72 8.43 10.63
CA LEU A 221 -3.57 7.55 10.42
C LEU A 221 -2.51 7.81 11.48
N TRP A 222 -2.35 9.07 11.88
CA TRP A 222 -1.50 9.52 12.98
C TRP A 222 -2.22 10.61 13.76
N ARG A 223 -1.88 10.75 15.05
CA ARG A 223 -2.42 11.80 15.94
C ARG A 223 -2.04 13.21 15.49
N SER A 224 -0.94 13.37 14.76
CA SER A 224 -0.42 14.65 14.30
C SER A 224 0.12 14.56 12.88
N PRO A 225 -0.02 15.62 12.06
CA PRO A 225 0.60 15.68 10.72
C PRO A 225 2.13 15.69 10.75
N HIS A 226 2.73 15.78 11.94
CA HIS A 226 4.17 15.75 12.12
C HIS A 226 4.68 14.42 12.65
N GLN A 227 3.81 13.41 12.81
CA GLN A 227 4.23 12.05 13.11
C GLN A 227 4.08 11.19 11.86
N ARG A 228 5.10 10.37 11.61
CA ARG A 228 5.12 9.48 10.44
C ARG A 228 5.69 8.07 10.70
N PRO A 229 5.49 7.45 11.87
CA PRO A 229 5.95 6.09 12.09
C PRO A 229 5.13 5.06 11.30
N HIS A 230 5.77 3.97 10.89
CA HIS A 230 5.11 2.81 10.29
C HIS A 230 4.50 1.88 11.35
N ILE A 231 5.16 1.72 12.50
CA ILE A 231 4.64 1.00 13.67
C ILE A 231 4.09 2.05 14.64
N TYR A 232 2.78 2.04 14.89
CA TYR A 232 2.08 3.16 15.53
C TYR A 232 1.15 2.68 16.67
N TRP A 233 1.23 3.32 17.83
CA TRP A 233 0.36 3.14 18.98
C TRP A 233 -0.49 4.41 19.16
N PRO A 234 -1.79 4.37 18.83
CA PRO A 234 -2.66 5.55 18.91
C PRO A 234 -2.75 6.16 20.29
N SER A 235 -2.66 5.35 21.35
CA SER A 235 -2.86 5.80 22.73
C SER A 235 -1.58 6.30 23.38
N LEU A 236 -0.41 5.98 22.81
CA LEU A 236 0.87 6.39 23.37
C LEU A 236 1.02 7.93 23.35
N PRO A 237 1.40 8.56 24.47
CA PRO A 237 1.64 10.00 24.51
C PRO A 237 2.85 10.37 23.65
N VAL A 238 2.81 11.57 23.08
CA VAL A 238 3.85 12.08 22.17
C VAL A 238 4.20 13.48 22.61
N ALA A 239 5.49 13.73 22.82
CA ALA A 239 6.03 15.03 23.15
C ALA A 239 7.39 15.20 22.45
N ALA A 240 7.66 16.39 21.89
CA ALA A 240 8.92 16.66 21.23
C ALA A 240 10.12 16.45 22.17
N PHE A 241 10.02 16.93 23.40
CA PHE A 241 11.02 16.74 24.46
C PHE A 241 10.31 16.21 25.72
N PRO A 242 10.10 14.89 25.85
CA PRO A 242 9.31 14.31 26.92
C PRO A 242 10.01 14.51 28.28
N GLY A 243 9.25 15.04 29.23
CA GLY A 243 9.63 15.23 30.63
C GLY A 243 8.82 14.37 31.58
N ALA A 244 8.61 14.88 32.80
CA ALA A 244 7.89 14.18 33.86
C ALA A 244 6.41 13.91 33.52
N GLU A 245 5.83 14.72 32.62
CA GLU A 245 4.47 14.58 32.13
C GLU A 245 4.25 13.30 31.30
N VAL A 246 5.30 12.80 30.63
CA VAL A 246 5.26 11.52 29.92
C VAL A 246 5.59 10.38 30.88
N ASP A 247 6.71 10.51 31.60
CA ASP A 247 7.10 9.59 32.66
C ASP A 247 8.07 10.28 33.65
N PRO A 248 7.81 10.22 34.97
CA PRO A 248 8.61 10.91 35.98
C PRO A 248 10.08 10.46 36.05
N ARG A 249 10.42 9.29 35.50
CA ARG A 249 11.79 8.76 35.47
C ARG A 249 12.67 9.43 34.43
N LEU A 250 12.10 10.03 33.37
CA LEU A 250 12.87 10.59 32.25
C LEU A 250 13.78 11.75 32.68
N PRO A 251 13.32 12.76 33.45
CA PRO A 251 14.19 13.85 33.89
C PRO A 251 15.28 13.37 34.87
N ALA A 252 14.94 12.46 35.79
CA ALA A 252 15.88 11.93 36.77
C ALA A 252 17.04 11.16 36.12
N THR A 253 16.73 10.33 35.13
CA THR A 253 17.73 9.57 34.37
C THR A 253 18.57 10.48 33.48
N ALA A 254 17.99 11.46 32.79
CA ALA A 254 18.75 12.44 32.02
C ALA A 254 19.75 13.22 32.92
N GLN A 255 19.31 13.67 34.09
CA GLN A 255 20.20 14.33 35.06
C GLN A 255 21.29 13.40 35.59
N ALA A 256 21.00 12.12 35.82
CA ALA A 256 22.00 11.15 36.27
C ALA A 256 23.08 10.93 35.21
N PHE A 257 22.71 10.82 33.92
CA PHE A 257 23.69 10.77 32.82
C PHE A 257 24.50 12.07 32.74
N GLN A 258 23.84 13.23 32.87
CA GLN A 258 24.52 14.52 32.83
C GLN A 258 25.57 14.67 33.94
N ARG A 259 25.28 14.22 35.17
CA ARG A 259 26.26 14.19 36.28
C ARG A 259 27.48 13.31 36.00
N ARG A 260 27.33 12.29 35.16
CA ARG A 260 28.40 11.35 34.78
C ARG A 260 28.95 11.60 33.37
N SER A 261 28.66 12.77 32.79
CA SER A 261 29.05 13.13 31.42
C SER A 261 30.55 13.06 31.18
N GLU A 262 31.37 13.41 32.16
CA GLU A 262 32.82 13.31 32.08
C GLU A 262 33.34 11.86 32.02
N GLU A 263 32.66 10.91 32.68
CA GLU A 263 33.03 9.49 32.60
C GLU A 263 32.80 8.96 31.18
N PHE A 264 31.65 9.29 30.58
CA PHE A 264 31.35 8.98 29.18
C PHE A 264 32.35 9.64 28.25
N ARG A 265 32.60 10.94 28.43
CA ARG A 265 33.50 11.73 27.60
C ARG A 265 34.91 11.13 27.59
N ALA A 266 35.45 10.78 28.76
CA ALA A 266 36.80 10.26 28.89
C ALA A 266 36.99 8.88 28.22
N GLU A 267 35.99 7.99 28.31
CA GLU A 267 36.03 6.67 27.69
C GLU A 267 35.74 6.74 26.19
N LEU A 268 34.63 7.37 25.81
CA LEU A 268 34.13 7.36 24.43
C LEU A 268 34.99 8.18 23.48
N LEU A 269 35.57 9.31 23.89
CA LEU A 269 36.49 10.06 23.03
C LEU A 269 37.80 9.31 22.81
N ARG A 270 38.27 8.55 23.81
CA ARG A 270 39.48 7.71 23.70
C ARG A 270 39.27 6.56 22.73
N GLN A 271 38.11 5.90 22.83
CA GLN A 271 37.77 4.74 22.01
C GLN A 271 37.16 5.10 20.65
N ARG A 272 36.88 6.38 20.42
CA ARG A 272 36.26 6.89 19.19
C ARG A 272 36.85 6.32 17.89
N PRO A 273 38.18 6.24 17.69
CA PRO A 273 38.75 5.71 16.45
C PRO A 273 38.45 4.22 16.22
N GLN A 274 38.18 3.47 17.29
CA GLN A 274 37.87 2.03 17.23
C GLN A 274 36.37 1.77 17.12
N LEU A 275 35.55 2.69 17.65
CA LEU A 275 34.09 2.54 17.72
C LEU A 275 33.37 3.17 16.52
N LEU A 276 33.89 4.27 16.01
CA LEU A 276 33.33 4.92 14.83
C LEU A 276 33.72 4.11 13.60
N HIS A 277 32.75 3.39 13.09
CA HIS A 277 32.81 2.81 11.77
C HIS A 277 31.90 3.60 10.84
N PHE A 278 32.14 3.44 9.55
CA PHE A 278 31.25 3.96 8.53
C PHE A 278 29.88 3.27 8.65
N ALA A 279 28.94 3.92 9.34
CA ALA A 279 27.58 3.43 9.52
C ALA A 279 26.70 3.61 8.27
N GLY A 280 27.23 3.31 7.07
CA GLY A 280 26.50 3.38 5.80
C GLY A 280 26.41 4.77 5.15
N PHE A 281 27.09 5.79 5.68
CA PHE A 281 26.98 7.18 5.24
C PHE A 281 28.25 7.70 4.53
N THR A 282 28.51 7.29 3.27
CA THR A 282 29.66 7.74 2.44
C THR A 282 29.97 9.24 2.63
N PRO A 283 31.21 9.66 2.98
CA PRO A 283 31.48 11.05 3.29
C PRO A 283 31.38 11.89 2.01
N CYS A 284 30.82 13.09 2.08
CA CYS A 284 30.89 14.05 0.98
C CYS A 284 31.57 15.34 1.41
N GLU A 285 32.01 16.11 0.42
CA GLU A 285 32.53 17.47 0.64
C GLU A 285 31.50 18.32 1.39
N ALA A 286 32.00 19.24 2.21
CA ALA A 286 31.20 20.31 2.79
C ALA A 286 30.43 20.98 1.65
N GLU A 287 29.09 21.08 1.75
CA GLU A 287 28.16 21.62 0.73
C GLU A 287 27.62 20.61 -0.32
N ALA A 288 28.12 19.37 -0.39
CA ALA A 288 27.57 18.35 -1.28
C ALA A 288 26.40 17.56 -0.62
N GLU A 289 25.38 17.23 -1.41
CA GLU A 289 24.23 16.43 -0.97
C GLU A 289 24.54 14.92 -1.09
N CYS A 290 24.75 14.25 0.05
CA CYS A 290 25.07 12.81 0.15
C CYS A 290 23.82 11.92 0.07
N ARG A 291 24.02 10.61 -0.15
CA ARG A 291 22.98 9.57 -0.07
C ARG A 291 23.44 8.42 0.81
N GLU A 292 22.55 7.90 1.66
CA GLU A 292 22.67 6.53 2.18
C GLU A 292 22.50 5.54 1.01
N GLU A 293 23.44 4.61 0.84
CA GLU A 293 23.38 3.59 -0.23
C GLU A 293 22.39 2.48 0.14
N ASP A 294 21.09 2.76 0.09
CA ASP A 294 20.06 1.72 0.10
C ASP A 294 19.77 1.26 -1.33
N GLY A 295 20.26 0.07 -1.68
CA GLY A 295 20.17 -0.53 -3.02
C GLY A 295 18.77 -1.06 -3.41
N GLY A 296 17.74 -0.22 -3.26
CA GLY A 296 16.38 -0.52 -3.70
C GLY A 296 15.97 0.19 -5.00
N LEU A 297 14.95 -0.34 -5.68
CA LEU A 297 14.31 0.21 -6.90
C LEU A 297 13.88 1.70 -6.75
N PHE A 298 13.64 2.14 -5.51
CA PHE A 298 13.35 3.52 -5.11
C PHE A 298 13.78 3.71 -3.64
N PRO A 299 15.03 4.08 -3.35
CA PRO A 299 15.50 4.15 -1.98
C PRO A 299 14.76 5.22 -1.18
N GLU A 300 14.49 4.97 0.10
CA GLU A 300 14.28 6.01 1.10
C GLU A 300 15.61 6.77 1.25
N ASN A 301 15.92 7.63 0.27
CA ASN A 301 17.21 8.31 0.24
C ASN A 301 17.29 9.27 1.43
N LYS A 302 17.81 8.83 2.58
CA LYS A 302 18.28 9.75 3.61
C LYS A 302 19.45 10.49 3.00
N ARG A 303 19.21 11.76 2.66
CA ARG A 303 20.24 12.66 2.19
C ARG A 303 20.72 13.47 3.37
N PHE A 304 22.01 13.74 3.46
CA PHE A 304 22.56 14.65 4.44
C PHE A 304 23.64 15.47 3.75
N GLN A 305 23.97 16.63 4.29
CA GLN A 305 25.12 17.43 3.85
C GLN A 305 26.17 17.36 4.93
N GLY A 306 27.46 17.37 4.56
CA GLY A 306 28.56 17.35 5.52
C GLY A 306 28.99 15.94 5.93
N PHE A 307 29.60 15.82 7.11
CA PHE A 307 30.26 14.59 7.54
C PHE A 307 29.76 14.13 8.91
N TRP A 308 29.28 12.89 8.94
CA TRP A 308 28.63 12.26 10.10
C TRP A 308 29.10 10.82 10.24
N GLU A 309 29.54 10.46 11.45
CA GLU A 309 29.93 9.11 11.83
C GLU A 309 29.10 8.66 13.05
N ALA A 310 28.83 7.37 13.13
CA ALA A 310 28.18 6.75 14.29
C ALA A 310 28.75 5.36 14.57
N GLY A 311 28.78 4.97 15.84
CA GLY A 311 29.27 3.68 16.30
C GLY A 311 28.33 3.06 17.32
N GLN A 312 28.02 1.76 17.18
CA GLN A 312 27.17 1.05 18.13
C GLN A 312 27.95 0.71 19.40
N LEU A 313 27.39 1.04 20.57
CA LEU A 313 27.98 0.74 21.89
C LEU A 313 27.23 -0.40 22.60
N TYR A 314 25.90 -0.41 22.48
CA TYR A 314 25.05 -1.44 23.06
C TYR A 314 23.94 -1.81 22.09
N SER A 315 23.63 -3.09 21.96
CA SER A 315 22.39 -3.54 21.33
C SER A 315 21.78 -4.69 22.14
N LYS A 316 20.45 -4.79 22.16
CA LYS A 316 19.75 -5.88 22.86
C LYS A 316 20.21 -7.30 22.44
N LEU A 317 20.64 -7.46 21.18
CA LEU A 317 21.10 -8.75 20.64
C LEU A 317 22.61 -8.99 20.80
N GLY A 318 23.41 -7.92 20.77
CA GLY A 318 24.88 -7.98 20.81
C GLY A 318 25.50 -7.64 22.16
N GLY A 319 24.67 -7.27 23.15
CA GLY A 319 25.15 -6.80 24.45
C GLY A 319 25.95 -5.50 24.35
N CYS A 320 26.88 -5.32 25.27
CA CYS A 320 27.74 -4.15 25.38
C CYS A 320 29.08 -4.35 24.66
N ALA A 321 29.57 -3.30 24.00
CA ALA A 321 30.88 -3.30 23.39
C ALA A 321 31.97 -3.43 24.47
N GLU A 322 32.88 -4.39 24.29
CA GLU A 322 33.98 -4.66 25.24
C GLU A 322 34.89 -3.44 25.45
N ALA A 323 35.00 -2.56 24.44
CA ALA A 323 35.81 -1.35 24.49
C ALA A 323 35.21 -0.25 25.40
N THR A 324 33.95 -0.35 25.84
CA THR A 324 33.26 0.69 26.61
C THR A 324 32.60 0.18 27.90
N PRO A 325 33.35 -0.48 28.79
CA PRO A 325 32.79 -1.12 29.98
C PRO A 325 32.22 -0.11 30.98
N LYS A 326 32.80 1.10 31.10
CA LYS A 326 32.31 2.11 32.07
C LYS A 326 30.98 2.69 31.62
N THR A 327 30.91 3.12 30.36
CA THR A 327 29.69 3.66 29.75
C THR A 327 28.54 2.65 29.87
N CYS A 328 28.84 1.39 29.57
CA CYS A 328 27.90 0.28 29.73
C CYS A 328 27.46 0.06 31.18
N GLY A 329 28.39 0.10 32.13
CA GLY A 329 28.10 0.02 33.55
C GLY A 329 27.11 1.11 33.98
N VAL A 330 27.31 2.36 33.55
CA VAL A 330 26.38 3.45 33.89
C VAL A 330 25.02 3.29 33.21
N ILE A 331 24.98 2.87 31.94
CA ILE A 331 23.71 2.61 31.24
C ILE A 331 22.90 1.58 32.02
N GLN A 332 23.55 0.51 32.47
CA GLN A 332 22.92 -0.54 33.24
C GLN A 332 22.50 -0.05 34.64
N GLU A 333 23.39 0.65 35.36
CA GLU A 333 23.12 1.20 36.69
C GLU A 333 21.97 2.21 36.70
N VAL A 334 21.93 3.13 35.73
CA VAL A 334 20.95 4.24 35.73
C VAL A 334 19.63 3.82 35.10
N LEU A 335 19.65 3.23 33.90
CA LEU A 335 18.41 2.96 33.17
C LEU A 335 17.74 1.68 33.64
N VAL A 336 18.49 0.61 33.89
CA VAL A 336 17.89 -0.66 34.36
C VAL A 336 17.38 -0.52 35.79
N ALA A 337 18.09 0.19 36.68
CA ALA A 337 17.59 0.44 38.04
C ALA A 337 16.33 1.33 38.04
N ALA A 338 16.20 2.24 37.07
CA ALA A 338 14.97 3.00 36.87
C ALA A 338 13.83 2.19 36.20
N GLY A 339 14.08 0.93 35.84
CA GLY A 339 13.11 0.09 35.13
C GLY A 339 12.86 0.55 33.68
N LEU A 340 13.79 1.28 33.07
CA LEU A 340 13.74 1.66 31.66
C LEU A 340 14.47 0.62 30.81
N GLN A 341 13.75 0.05 29.84
CA GLN A 341 14.32 -0.98 28.97
C GLN A 341 15.13 -0.35 27.84
N VAL A 342 16.46 -0.53 27.87
CA VAL A 342 17.37 -0.06 26.83
C VAL A 342 17.26 -0.93 25.58
N THR A 343 17.16 -0.31 24.40
CA THR A 343 17.17 -1.03 23.11
C THR A 343 18.53 -0.95 22.42
N SER A 344 19.15 0.22 22.48
CA SER A 344 20.42 0.52 21.82
C SER A 344 21.13 1.69 22.49
N ALA A 345 22.45 1.71 22.41
CA ALA A 345 23.26 2.90 22.66
C ALA A 345 24.31 3.05 21.56
N SER A 346 24.59 4.29 21.18
CA SER A 346 25.56 4.61 20.13
C SER A 346 26.29 5.92 20.42
N ILE A 347 27.49 6.05 19.88
CA ILE A 347 28.23 7.32 19.82
C ILE A 347 28.01 7.94 18.45
N SER A 348 27.82 9.26 18.37
CA SER A 348 27.72 10.01 17.11
C SER A 348 28.69 11.17 17.07
N ALA A 349 29.44 11.31 15.98
CA ALA A 349 30.32 12.43 15.70
C ALA A 349 29.88 13.17 14.42
N VAL A 350 29.71 14.49 14.51
CA VAL A 350 29.30 15.35 13.39
C VAL A 350 30.31 16.47 13.19
N PHE A 351 30.76 16.69 11.96
CA PHE A 351 31.87 17.58 11.64
C PHE A 351 31.42 18.85 10.91
N GLY A 352 32.22 19.93 11.03
CA GLY A 352 32.02 21.19 10.33
C GLY A 352 32.60 21.17 8.91
N PRO A 353 32.52 22.28 8.14
CA PRO A 353 31.97 23.58 8.52
C PRO A 353 30.45 23.64 8.61
N TYR A 354 29.76 22.75 7.90
CA TYR A 354 28.32 22.60 7.96
C TYR A 354 27.91 21.15 7.74
N THR A 355 27.11 20.61 8.64
CA THR A 355 26.40 19.33 8.47
C THR A 355 24.91 19.55 8.67
N PHE A 356 24.10 19.02 7.76
CA PHE A 356 22.64 19.10 7.81
C PHE A 356 22.00 17.74 7.57
N ILE A 357 21.13 17.35 8.50
CA ILE A 357 20.31 16.16 8.45
C ILE A 357 18.87 16.64 8.25
N PRO A 358 18.25 16.40 7.09
CA PRO A 358 16.93 16.91 6.76
C PRO A 358 15.85 16.25 7.61
N GLU A 359 14.66 16.82 7.52
CA GLU A 359 13.47 16.35 8.21
C GLU A 359 13.15 14.87 7.91
N HIS A 360 13.19 14.04 8.95
CA HIS A 360 12.89 12.62 8.93
C HIS A 360 12.22 12.18 10.23
N SER A 361 11.80 10.93 10.32
CA SER A 361 11.22 10.34 11.53
C SER A 361 11.56 8.85 11.58
N SER A 362 11.52 8.29 12.79
CA SER A 362 11.72 6.86 12.97
C SER A 362 10.55 6.08 12.39
N ALA A 363 10.86 4.93 11.80
CA ALA A 363 9.84 4.00 11.31
C ALA A 363 8.98 3.40 12.43
N THR A 364 9.37 3.55 13.70
CA THR A 364 8.70 2.93 14.85
C THR A 364 8.41 3.98 15.91
N GLN A 365 7.15 4.10 16.32
CA GLN A 365 6.75 4.75 17.57
C GLN A 365 7.09 3.82 18.75
N GLY A 366 7.09 4.32 19.98
CA GLY A 366 7.36 3.46 21.15
C GLY A 366 8.84 3.37 21.53
N ARG A 367 9.68 4.29 21.03
CA ARG A 367 11.07 4.45 21.44
C ARG A 367 11.37 5.92 21.70
N LEU A 368 12.02 6.19 22.83
CA LEU A 368 12.55 7.53 23.16
C LEU A 368 14.07 7.52 23.06
N ARG A 369 14.65 8.63 22.60
CA ARG A 369 16.11 8.78 22.44
C ARG A 369 16.63 9.86 23.36
N LEU A 370 17.62 9.51 24.17
CA LEU A 370 18.43 10.42 24.98
C LEU A 370 19.60 10.90 24.15
N HIS A 371 19.80 12.21 24.06
CA HIS A 371 21.04 12.82 23.59
C HIS A 371 21.81 13.36 24.78
N CYS A 372 23.08 12.96 24.90
CA CYS A 372 24.04 13.51 25.86
C CYS A 372 25.24 14.11 25.11
N THR A 373 25.44 15.41 25.23
CA THR A 373 26.48 16.13 24.47
C THR A 373 27.83 16.03 25.15
N LEU A 374 28.67 15.10 24.70
CA LEU A 374 29.97 14.84 25.29
C LEU A 374 31.01 15.87 24.87
N GLN A 375 30.97 16.30 23.61
CA GLN A 375 31.88 17.29 23.05
C GLN A 375 31.14 18.24 22.12
N LEU A 376 31.33 19.54 22.33
CA LEU A 376 30.83 20.60 21.46
C LEU A 376 31.93 21.67 21.33
N PRO A 377 32.53 21.86 20.15
CA PRO A 377 33.58 22.87 19.98
C PRO A 377 33.09 24.29 20.31
N PRO A 378 33.95 25.17 20.86
CA PRO A 378 33.59 26.56 21.11
C PRO A 378 33.10 27.26 19.84
N LYS A 379 32.12 28.17 19.99
CA LYS A 379 31.48 28.93 18.88
C LYS A 379 30.76 28.06 17.83
N SER A 380 30.64 26.75 18.03
CA SER A 380 29.80 25.91 17.17
C SER A 380 28.32 26.08 17.50
N VAL A 381 27.47 25.80 16.51
CA VAL A 381 26.01 25.78 16.65
C VAL A 381 25.52 24.39 16.29
N SER A 382 24.88 23.70 17.21
CA SER A 382 24.22 22.41 16.95
C SER A 382 22.75 22.47 17.36
N LEU A 383 21.86 22.30 16.39
CA LEU A 383 20.42 22.44 16.55
C LEU A 383 19.71 21.12 16.23
N LEU A 384 18.75 20.74 17.05
CA LEU A 384 17.76 19.72 16.77
C LEU A 384 16.38 20.40 16.74
N ARG A 385 15.61 20.21 15.68
CA ARG A 385 14.26 20.77 15.52
C ARG A 385 13.26 19.65 15.37
N LEU A 386 12.13 19.77 16.06
CA LEU A 386 11.01 18.85 16.04
C LEU A 386 9.70 19.58 15.72
N THR A 387 8.66 18.80 15.42
CA THR A 387 7.23 19.16 15.31
C THR A 387 6.85 20.52 15.93
N GLY A 388 6.15 21.35 15.15
CA GLY A 388 5.60 22.63 15.64
C GLY A 388 6.63 23.76 15.86
N ARG A 389 7.87 23.60 15.35
CA ARG A 389 9.01 24.51 15.56
C ARG A 389 9.62 24.48 16.97
N ASN A 390 9.43 23.38 17.69
CA ASN A 390 10.20 23.14 18.91
C ASN A 390 11.67 22.94 18.54
N GLU A 391 12.57 23.72 19.12
CA GLU A 391 14.00 23.62 18.85
C GLU A 391 14.80 23.46 20.14
N ARG A 392 15.87 22.67 20.05
CA ARG A 392 16.85 22.53 21.13
C ARG A 392 18.26 22.70 20.61
N ARG A 393 18.96 23.65 21.21
CA ARG A 393 20.41 23.81 21.05
C ARG A 393 21.10 22.81 21.96
N HIS A 394 22.06 22.07 21.43
CA HIS A 394 22.90 21.22 22.27
C HIS A 394 23.87 22.10 23.07
N ALA A 395 24.02 21.83 24.37
CA ALA A 395 25.08 22.39 25.20
C ALA A 395 26.00 21.28 25.71
N ALA A 396 27.30 21.56 25.85
CA ALA A 396 28.27 20.58 26.36
C ALA A 396 27.86 20.09 27.77
N GLY A 397 27.91 18.78 27.99
CA GLY A 397 27.50 18.11 29.22
C GLY A 397 25.98 17.92 29.37
N GLU A 398 25.15 18.57 28.55
CA GLU A 398 23.70 18.49 28.67
C GLU A 398 23.17 17.16 28.13
N CYS A 399 22.21 16.58 28.86
CA CYS A 399 21.44 15.41 28.44
C CYS A 399 19.94 15.70 28.37
N PHE A 400 19.27 15.26 27.30
CA PHE A 400 17.82 15.38 27.17
C PHE A 400 17.18 14.30 26.30
N TRP A 401 15.93 13.97 26.60
CA TRP A 401 15.12 13.05 25.81
C TRP A 401 14.40 13.77 24.68
N PHE A 402 14.17 13.07 23.57
CA PHE A 402 13.23 13.46 22.52
C PHE A 402 12.55 12.23 21.92
N ASP A 403 11.37 12.43 21.31
CA ASP A 403 10.62 11.39 20.61
C ASP A 403 10.95 11.40 19.12
N GLU A 404 11.71 10.40 18.68
CA GLU A 404 12.18 10.27 17.29
C GLU A 404 11.05 9.83 16.32
N SER A 405 9.87 9.45 16.81
CA SER A 405 8.71 9.14 15.95
C SER A 405 8.11 10.40 15.31
N SER A 406 8.40 11.56 15.89
CA SER A 406 8.05 12.88 15.36
C SER A 406 9.06 13.30 14.31
N ASP A 407 8.59 14.06 13.31
CA ASP A 407 9.44 14.64 12.28
C ASP A 407 10.47 15.58 12.91
N HIS A 408 11.74 15.35 12.58
CA HIS A 408 12.86 16.09 13.13
C HIS A 408 14.00 16.30 12.12
N GLU A 409 14.69 17.43 12.25
CA GLU A 409 15.88 17.79 11.47
C GLU A 409 17.01 18.21 12.41
N ALA A 410 18.26 18.03 11.98
CA ALA A 410 19.44 18.41 12.74
C ALA A 410 20.40 19.24 11.89
N SER A 411 20.99 20.28 12.47
CA SER A 411 22.05 21.06 11.84
C SER A 411 23.23 21.26 12.78
N TYR A 412 24.43 21.32 12.20
CA TYR A 412 25.67 21.61 12.88
C TYR A 412 26.51 22.56 12.03
N SER A 413 27.04 23.61 12.64
CA SER A 413 27.94 24.57 12.01
C SER A 413 29.11 24.86 12.95
N SER A 414 30.35 24.77 12.45
CA SER A 414 31.56 25.04 13.23
C SER A 414 32.78 25.21 12.36
N ASP A 415 33.59 26.23 12.62
CA ASP A 415 34.91 26.39 11.98
C ASP A 415 36.00 25.50 12.62
N ALA A 416 35.67 24.74 13.67
CA ALA A 416 36.62 23.87 14.34
C ALA A 416 36.83 22.56 13.57
N THR A 417 38.05 22.03 13.63
CA THR A 417 38.39 20.70 13.08
C THR A 417 37.81 19.55 13.90
N GLN A 418 37.49 19.80 15.16
CA GLN A 418 36.92 18.82 16.08
C GLN A 418 35.42 18.65 15.81
N PRO A 419 34.88 17.41 15.87
CA PRO A 419 33.45 17.18 15.72
C PRO A 419 32.67 17.51 17.00
N ARG A 420 31.36 17.69 16.84
CA ARG A 420 30.40 17.51 17.93
C ARG A 420 30.19 16.02 18.18
N VAL A 421 30.41 15.57 19.41
CA VAL A 421 30.23 14.17 19.83
C VAL A 421 29.07 14.03 20.81
N LEU A 422 28.13 13.13 20.51
CA LEU A 422 27.04 12.72 21.41
C LEU A 422 27.15 11.26 21.82
N LEU A 423 26.66 10.96 23.01
CA LEU A 423 26.12 9.66 23.36
C LEU A 423 24.61 9.68 23.08
N MET A 424 24.12 8.71 22.32
CA MET A 424 22.71 8.49 22.04
C MET A 424 22.27 7.19 22.70
N VAL A 425 21.23 7.23 23.53
CA VAL A 425 20.67 6.03 24.19
C VAL A 425 19.19 5.92 23.89
N ASP A 426 18.79 4.78 23.36
CA ASP A 426 17.41 4.48 23.04
C ASP A 426 16.79 3.57 24.10
N VAL A 427 15.58 3.93 24.55
CA VAL A 427 14.77 3.10 25.45
C VAL A 427 13.41 2.83 24.83
N VAL A 428 12.81 1.71 25.21
CA VAL A 428 11.38 1.47 25.00
C VAL A 428 10.60 2.57 25.70
N HIS A 429 9.58 3.10 25.03
CA HIS A 429 8.73 4.13 25.61
C HIS A 429 8.15 3.63 26.94
N PRO A 430 8.30 4.36 28.06
CA PRO A 430 7.97 3.84 29.38
C PRO A 430 6.51 3.38 29.54
N ARG A 431 5.59 4.10 28.87
CA ARG A 431 4.15 3.77 28.83
C ARG A 431 3.77 2.59 27.97
N LEU A 432 4.70 2.03 27.18
CA LEU A 432 4.37 0.91 26.30
C LEU A 432 3.97 -0.35 27.07
N GLN A 433 4.50 -0.51 28.30
CA GLN A 433 4.17 -1.63 29.19
C GLN A 433 2.78 -1.49 29.83
N ASP A 434 2.26 -0.25 29.91
CA ASP A 434 0.95 0.05 30.47
C ASP A 434 -0.18 -0.10 29.43
N LEU A 435 0.18 -0.30 28.16
CA LEU A 435 -0.78 -0.42 27.07
C LEU A 435 -1.19 -1.87 26.86
N GLU A 436 -2.50 -2.12 26.89
CA GLU A 436 -3.10 -3.38 26.43
C GLU A 436 -3.25 -3.43 24.89
N GLU A 437 -2.99 -2.31 24.20
CA GLU A 437 -3.09 -2.22 22.74
C GLU A 437 -1.83 -2.72 22.00
N GLU A 438 -2.05 -3.55 20.99
CA GLU A 438 -1.02 -3.94 20.03
C GLU A 438 -0.70 -2.80 19.04
N PRO A 439 0.55 -2.67 18.56
CA PRO A 439 0.87 -1.66 17.56
C PRO A 439 0.06 -1.85 16.28
N LEU A 440 -0.45 -0.74 15.76
CA LEU A 440 -0.90 -0.66 14.38
C LEU A 440 0.33 -0.71 13.46
N LEU A 441 0.58 -1.90 12.91
CA LEU A 441 1.60 -2.09 11.90
C LEU A 441 1.09 -1.55 10.57
N SER A 442 1.84 -0.62 9.95
CA SER A 442 1.69 -0.31 8.53
C SER A 442 2.37 -1.42 7.75
N PRO A 443 1.62 -2.27 7.04
CA PRO A 443 2.29 -3.11 6.08
C PRO A 443 2.66 -2.21 4.86
N ALA A 444 3.78 -2.49 4.20
CA ALA A 444 4.15 -1.75 3.00
C ALA A 444 3.35 -2.29 1.80
N PRO A 445 2.72 -1.45 0.95
CA PRO A 445 1.83 -1.88 -0.15
C PRO A 445 2.46 -2.86 -1.17
N PHE A 446 3.77 -3.09 -1.08
CA PHE A 446 4.55 -3.97 -1.94
C PHE A 446 5.10 -5.23 -1.26
N LYS A 447 4.92 -5.41 0.05
CA LYS A 447 5.16 -6.73 0.67
C LYS A 447 3.91 -7.56 0.47
N ALA A 448 4.05 -8.79 -0.03
CA ALA A 448 2.93 -9.75 -0.13
C ALA A 448 2.13 -9.86 1.18
N ARG A 449 2.77 -9.57 2.34
CA ARG A 449 2.16 -9.45 3.67
C ARG A 449 1.13 -8.32 3.83
N TYR A 450 1.25 -7.18 3.14
CA TYR A 450 0.23 -6.10 3.16
C TYR A 450 -1.09 -6.56 2.62
N TRP A 451 -1.01 -7.18 1.44
CA TRP A 451 -2.16 -7.86 0.89
C TRP A 451 -2.55 -9.00 1.82
N LYS A 452 -1.61 -9.79 2.38
CA LYS A 452 -1.94 -10.90 3.31
C LYS A 452 -2.61 -10.53 4.64
N SER A 453 -2.48 -9.30 5.14
CA SER A 453 -3.07 -8.84 6.41
C SER A 453 -4.32 -7.97 6.22
N TYR A 454 -4.54 -7.45 5.01
CA TYR A 454 -5.79 -6.79 4.58
C TYR A 454 -6.72 -7.73 3.81
N LEU A 455 -6.17 -8.81 3.25
CA LEU A 455 -6.93 -10.01 2.96
C LEU A 455 -7.41 -10.50 4.32
N PRO A 456 -8.72 -10.62 4.56
CA PRO A 456 -9.20 -11.32 5.73
C PRO A 456 -8.52 -12.70 5.80
N SER A 457 -8.64 -13.38 6.93
CA SER A 457 -8.38 -14.83 6.98
C SER A 457 -9.12 -15.63 5.88
N SER A 458 -10.06 -14.99 5.16
CA SER A 458 -10.61 -15.47 3.91
C SER A 458 -9.48 -15.75 2.91
N LYS A 459 -9.38 -17.03 2.56
CA LYS A 459 -8.40 -17.62 1.65
C LYS A 459 -8.48 -17.06 0.20
N GLN A 460 -9.16 -15.94 -0.05
CA GLN A 460 -9.65 -15.44 -1.34
C GLN A 460 -9.02 -14.08 -1.72
N LEU A 461 -8.47 -13.96 -2.93
CA LEU A 461 -7.88 -12.75 -3.52
C LEU A 461 -8.77 -12.22 -4.64
N TYR A 462 -9.14 -10.95 -4.60
CA TYR A 462 -9.88 -10.28 -5.66
C TYR A 462 -8.96 -9.56 -6.67
N VAL A 463 -9.24 -9.74 -7.96
CA VAL A 463 -8.59 -9.04 -9.07
C VAL A 463 -9.66 -8.49 -10.00
N SER A 464 -9.61 -7.17 -10.25
CA SER A 464 -10.56 -6.50 -11.13
C SER A 464 -10.13 -6.62 -12.59
N SER A 465 -11.10 -6.71 -13.49
CA SER A 465 -10.88 -6.78 -14.93
C SER A 465 -10.33 -5.47 -15.51
N VAL A 466 -9.86 -5.52 -16.76
CA VAL A 466 -9.44 -4.30 -17.47
C VAL A 466 -10.63 -3.34 -17.62
N LEU A 467 -11.81 -3.84 -17.99
CA LEU A 467 -13.02 -3.04 -18.10
C LEU A 467 -13.40 -2.38 -16.78
N GLU A 468 -13.41 -3.13 -15.68
CA GLU A 468 -13.73 -2.59 -14.36
C GLU A 468 -12.75 -1.50 -13.92
N GLN A 469 -11.44 -1.71 -14.14
CA GLN A 469 -10.44 -0.70 -13.80
C GLN A 469 -10.64 0.60 -14.58
N ASP A 470 -10.99 0.50 -15.86
CA ASP A 470 -11.27 1.66 -16.71
C ASP A 470 -12.50 2.42 -16.23
N TRP A 471 -13.55 1.71 -15.80
CA TRP A 471 -14.73 2.31 -15.18
C TRP A 471 -14.43 2.98 -13.84
N LEU A 472 -13.72 2.31 -12.93
CA LEU A 472 -13.35 2.86 -11.63
C LEU A 472 -12.51 4.15 -11.73
N LEU A 473 -11.69 4.28 -12.78
CA LEU A 473 -10.88 5.49 -13.00
C LEU A 473 -11.67 6.68 -13.53
N HIS A 474 -12.82 6.44 -14.16
CA HIS A 474 -13.55 7.46 -14.91
C HIS A 474 -15.04 7.58 -14.55
N ALA A 475 -15.50 6.84 -13.54
CA ALA A 475 -16.90 6.70 -13.16
C ALA A 475 -17.60 8.08 -13.12
N MET A 476 -17.05 9.02 -12.36
CA MET A 476 -17.57 10.39 -12.23
C MET A 476 -17.91 11.05 -13.57
N ASN A 477 -17.00 11.00 -14.54
CA ASN A 477 -17.19 11.69 -15.82
C ASN A 477 -18.11 10.91 -16.78
N TRP A 478 -18.18 9.60 -16.64
CA TRP A 478 -18.88 8.72 -17.59
C TRP A 478 -20.33 8.50 -17.20
N THR A 479 -20.65 8.61 -15.91
CA THR A 479 -21.99 8.36 -15.37
C THR A 479 -22.81 9.64 -15.24
N GLU A 480 -22.25 10.83 -15.53
CA GLU A 480 -22.98 12.12 -15.58
C GLU A 480 -24.21 12.09 -16.49
N ALA A 481 -24.17 11.32 -17.58
CA ALA A 481 -25.29 11.18 -18.49
C ALA A 481 -25.33 9.78 -19.12
N PRO A 482 -26.51 9.17 -19.30
CA PRO A 482 -26.64 7.81 -19.85
C PRO A 482 -25.96 7.64 -21.22
N TRP A 483 -26.09 8.63 -22.10
CA TRP A 483 -25.45 8.59 -23.43
C TRP A 483 -23.92 8.59 -23.37
N ARG A 484 -23.30 9.22 -22.35
CA ARG A 484 -21.84 9.22 -22.16
C ARG A 484 -21.35 7.84 -21.75
N MET A 485 -22.07 7.21 -20.82
CA MET A 485 -21.81 5.84 -20.41
C MET A 485 -21.88 4.89 -21.62
N CYS A 486 -22.92 5.00 -22.44
CA CYS A 486 -23.08 4.17 -23.63
C CYS A 486 -22.06 4.46 -24.73
N ALA A 487 -21.63 5.71 -24.89
CA ALA A 487 -20.52 6.04 -25.79
C ALA A 487 -19.19 5.39 -25.36
N ARG A 488 -19.03 5.09 -24.06
CA ARG A 488 -17.82 4.48 -23.48
C ARG A 488 -17.90 2.97 -23.48
N LEU A 489 -19.05 2.39 -23.15
CA LEU A 489 -19.32 0.97 -23.33
C LEU A 489 -19.55 0.67 -24.81
N ARG A 490 -18.46 0.73 -25.60
CA ARG A 490 -18.49 0.54 -27.05
C ARG A 490 -19.28 -0.72 -27.41
N ALA A 491 -20.05 -0.67 -28.50
CA ALA A 491 -20.86 -1.80 -28.97
C ALA A 491 -20.06 -3.12 -29.04
N LYS A 492 -18.79 -3.07 -29.43
CA LYS A 492 -17.89 -4.23 -29.44
C LYS A 492 -17.59 -4.79 -28.03
N THR A 493 -17.39 -3.92 -27.03
CA THR A 493 -17.14 -4.34 -25.65
C THR A 493 -18.40 -4.95 -25.04
N MET A 494 -19.57 -4.34 -25.28
CA MET A 494 -20.86 -4.87 -24.84
C MET A 494 -21.16 -6.22 -25.50
N ALA A 495 -20.99 -6.33 -26.83
CA ALA A 495 -21.19 -7.59 -27.55
C ALA A 495 -20.26 -8.69 -27.00
N ARG A 496 -18.98 -8.38 -26.80
CA ARG A 496 -18.03 -9.31 -26.20
C ARG A 496 -18.44 -9.75 -24.79
N TRP A 497 -18.91 -8.82 -23.95
CA TRP A 497 -19.42 -9.17 -22.61
C TRP A 497 -20.58 -10.16 -22.72
N LEU A 498 -21.58 -9.87 -23.55
CA LEU A 498 -22.74 -10.76 -23.75
C LEU A 498 -22.35 -12.13 -24.33
N GLU A 499 -21.43 -12.16 -25.29
CA GLU A 499 -20.88 -13.40 -25.87
C GLU A 499 -20.19 -14.26 -24.81
N GLU A 500 -19.33 -13.66 -23.97
CA GLU A 500 -18.63 -14.36 -22.90
C GLU A 500 -19.59 -14.85 -21.79
N LEU A 501 -20.65 -14.10 -21.47
CA LEU A 501 -21.73 -14.57 -20.58
C LEU A 501 -22.40 -15.82 -21.14
N GLN A 502 -22.82 -15.77 -22.41
CA GLN A 502 -23.55 -16.85 -23.05
C GLN A 502 -22.68 -18.11 -23.24
N ALA A 503 -21.40 -17.92 -23.58
CA ALA A 503 -20.45 -19.01 -23.76
C ALA A 503 -19.92 -19.57 -22.44
N SER A 504 -20.08 -18.85 -21.32
CA SER A 504 -19.39 -19.12 -20.05
C SER A 504 -17.86 -19.22 -20.20
N ASP A 505 -17.30 -18.49 -21.16
CA ASP A 505 -15.86 -18.43 -21.47
C ASP A 505 -15.34 -17.02 -21.14
N PHE A 506 -15.03 -16.83 -19.86
CA PHE A 506 -14.76 -15.52 -19.31
C PHE A 506 -13.29 -15.12 -19.45
N SER A 507 -13.06 -13.86 -19.78
CA SER A 507 -11.74 -13.28 -19.95
C SER A 507 -11.44 -12.20 -18.89
N PRO A 508 -10.16 -11.97 -18.53
CA PRO A 508 -9.77 -10.90 -17.60
C PRO A 508 -9.92 -9.50 -18.22
N GLU A 509 -10.17 -9.39 -19.53
CA GLU A 509 -10.47 -8.10 -20.15
C GLU A 509 -11.86 -7.58 -19.74
N ILE A 510 -12.85 -8.48 -19.59
CA ILE A 510 -14.22 -8.11 -19.22
C ILE A 510 -14.52 -8.46 -17.76
N PHE A 511 -14.23 -9.68 -17.32
CA PHE A 511 -14.67 -10.20 -16.03
C PHE A 511 -13.61 -10.10 -14.94
N SER A 512 -14.07 -9.71 -13.77
CA SER A 512 -13.26 -9.68 -12.56
C SER A 512 -13.21 -11.09 -11.97
N VAL A 513 -12.33 -11.32 -11.01
CA VAL A 513 -12.05 -12.68 -10.55
C VAL A 513 -11.68 -12.76 -9.07
N PHE A 514 -12.19 -13.80 -8.42
CA PHE A 514 -11.78 -14.25 -7.11
C PHE A 514 -10.92 -15.50 -7.22
N TRP A 515 -9.77 -15.49 -6.52
CA TRP A 515 -8.83 -16.60 -6.48
C TRP A 515 -8.67 -17.12 -5.06
N ARG A 516 -8.93 -18.41 -4.83
CA ARG A 516 -8.75 -19.06 -3.52
C ARG A 516 -7.62 -20.08 -3.62
N ARG A 517 -6.63 -20.02 -2.71
CA ARG A 517 -5.38 -20.84 -2.76
C ARG A 517 -5.57 -22.34 -3.00
N GLU A 518 -6.70 -22.89 -2.59
CA GLU A 518 -7.04 -24.33 -2.64
C GLU A 518 -8.23 -24.65 -3.56
N LYS A 519 -8.87 -23.64 -4.17
CA LYS A 519 -10.06 -23.83 -5.03
C LYS A 519 -9.83 -23.27 -6.43
N SER A 520 -10.70 -23.68 -7.36
CA SER A 520 -10.74 -23.14 -8.72
C SER A 520 -11.02 -21.63 -8.71
N LEU A 521 -10.54 -20.95 -9.74
CA LEU A 521 -10.85 -19.55 -10.03
C LEU A 521 -12.38 -19.35 -10.17
N GLN A 522 -12.93 -18.26 -9.62
CA GLN A 522 -14.34 -17.87 -9.82
C GLN A 522 -14.44 -16.49 -10.42
N TRP A 523 -15.06 -16.41 -11.59
CA TRP A 523 -15.36 -15.17 -12.27
C TRP A 523 -16.49 -14.42 -11.56
N ILE A 524 -16.47 -13.11 -11.66
CA ILE A 524 -17.55 -12.22 -11.23
C ILE A 524 -17.71 -11.12 -12.27
N GLU A 525 -18.95 -10.67 -12.49
CA GLU A 525 -19.24 -9.56 -13.39
C GLU A 525 -18.48 -8.29 -12.99
N PRO A 526 -18.00 -7.48 -13.95
CA PRO A 526 -17.26 -6.27 -13.64
C PRO A 526 -18.15 -5.22 -12.99
N LEU A 527 -17.55 -4.42 -12.10
CA LEU A 527 -18.14 -3.16 -11.67
C LEU A 527 -18.03 -2.15 -12.82
N ALA A 528 -19.06 -2.08 -13.66
CA ALA A 528 -19.08 -1.27 -14.87
C ALA A 528 -20.48 -0.77 -15.23
N ALA A 529 -20.53 0.23 -16.13
CA ALA A 529 -21.75 0.83 -16.66
C ALA A 529 -22.69 1.40 -15.58
N THR A 530 -23.94 0.95 -15.52
CA THR A 530 -24.91 1.32 -14.47
C THR A 530 -24.88 0.38 -13.27
N LEU A 531 -23.92 -0.54 -13.15
CA LEU A 531 -24.01 -1.67 -12.22
C LEU A 531 -25.24 -2.58 -12.49
N ARG A 532 -25.67 -2.63 -13.75
CA ARG A 532 -26.76 -3.48 -14.25
C ARG A 532 -26.26 -4.31 -15.43
N HIS A 533 -27.20 -5.04 -16.04
CA HIS A 533 -26.96 -5.75 -17.30
C HIS A 533 -26.31 -4.82 -18.35
N PRO A 534 -25.29 -5.26 -19.10
CA PRO A 534 -24.51 -4.37 -19.98
C PRO A 534 -25.30 -3.77 -21.14
N ALA A 535 -26.45 -4.36 -21.48
CA ALA A 535 -27.37 -3.81 -22.49
C ALA A 535 -28.25 -2.65 -21.97
N THR A 536 -28.33 -2.46 -20.65
CA THR A 536 -29.20 -1.49 -20.01
C THR A 536 -28.82 -0.06 -20.45
N HIS A 537 -29.81 0.67 -20.97
CA HIS A 537 -29.72 2.04 -21.53
C HIS A 537 -28.85 2.25 -22.78
N CYS A 538 -28.17 1.22 -23.31
CA CYS A 538 -27.26 1.37 -24.46
C CYS A 538 -27.79 0.82 -25.79
N GLN A 539 -28.98 0.21 -25.79
CA GLN A 539 -29.64 -0.26 -27.00
C GLN A 539 -30.55 0.82 -27.63
N GLY A 540 -29.96 1.70 -28.44
CA GLY A 540 -30.64 2.29 -29.61
C GLY A 540 -31.58 3.51 -29.43
N HIS A 541 -31.99 3.92 -28.23
CA HIS A 541 -33.03 4.97 -28.10
C HIS A 541 -32.53 6.42 -27.90
N TRP A 542 -31.30 6.63 -27.45
CA TRP A 542 -30.81 7.99 -27.13
C TRP A 542 -30.43 8.86 -28.33
N GLN A 543 -30.39 8.31 -29.56
CA GLN A 543 -30.09 9.11 -30.77
C GLN A 543 -31.28 9.91 -31.31
N ARG A 544 -32.52 9.74 -30.78
CA ARG A 544 -33.72 10.33 -31.41
C ARG A 544 -34.49 11.41 -30.62
N SER A 545 -34.17 11.74 -29.37
CA SER A 545 -35.01 12.69 -28.61
C SER A 545 -34.28 13.68 -27.69
N ALA A 546 -33.13 14.20 -28.10
CA ALA A 546 -32.53 15.38 -27.44
C ALA A 546 -33.42 16.66 -27.52
N SER A 547 -34.61 16.59 -28.13
CA SER A 547 -35.52 17.73 -28.34
C SER A 547 -36.89 17.64 -27.66
N GLN A 548 -37.24 16.57 -26.92
CA GLN A 548 -38.56 16.48 -26.28
C GLN A 548 -38.49 16.16 -24.78
N ARG A 549 -38.97 17.11 -23.97
CA ARG A 549 -39.24 16.96 -22.54
C ARG A 549 -40.40 15.99 -22.34
N GLY A 550 -40.10 14.71 -22.32
CA GLY A 550 -41.06 13.63 -22.10
C GLY A 550 -40.35 12.30 -22.28
N TYR A 551 -39.77 11.78 -21.20
CA TYR A 551 -39.17 10.46 -21.21
C TYR A 551 -40.29 9.41 -21.19
N GLU A 552 -40.72 8.94 -22.36
CA GLU A 552 -41.48 7.68 -22.43
C GLU A 552 -40.51 6.51 -22.22
N PHE A 553 -40.69 5.81 -21.10
CA PHE A 553 -39.91 4.62 -20.73
C PHE A 553 -40.23 3.46 -21.70
N ASP A 554 -39.24 2.94 -22.43
CA ASP A 554 -39.43 1.77 -23.30
C ASP A 554 -39.42 0.48 -22.45
N TRP A 555 -40.49 -0.32 -22.56
CA TRP A 555 -40.63 -1.64 -21.93
C TRP A 555 -39.51 -2.63 -22.26
N LYS A 556 -38.76 -2.44 -23.36
CA LYS A 556 -37.55 -3.22 -23.65
C LYS A 556 -36.36 -2.83 -22.77
N GLU A 557 -36.23 -1.56 -22.38
CA GLU A 557 -35.19 -1.12 -21.44
C GLU A 557 -35.44 -1.67 -20.03
N LEU A 558 -36.70 -1.72 -19.59
CA LEU A 558 -37.11 -2.32 -18.29
C LEU A 558 -36.66 -3.78 -18.17
N ARG A 559 -36.83 -4.59 -19.22
CA ARG A 559 -36.41 -6.01 -19.19
C ARG A 559 -34.92 -6.19 -18.96
N THR A 560 -34.10 -5.32 -19.55
CA THR A 560 -32.65 -5.37 -19.33
C THR A 560 -32.26 -4.76 -17.99
N PHE A 561 -33.01 -3.75 -17.53
CA PHE A 561 -32.76 -3.08 -16.26
C PHE A 561 -32.89 -4.05 -15.08
N GLU A 562 -33.99 -4.80 -15.00
CA GLU A 562 -34.28 -5.79 -13.95
C GLU A 562 -33.66 -7.17 -14.20
N SER A 563 -32.95 -7.35 -15.33
CA SER A 563 -32.36 -8.64 -15.71
C SER A 563 -31.27 -9.05 -14.73
N LYS A 564 -31.33 -10.31 -14.29
CA LYS A 564 -30.33 -10.92 -13.41
C LYS A 564 -29.33 -11.81 -14.16
N ASP A 565 -29.44 -11.87 -15.50
CA ASP A 565 -28.68 -12.81 -16.34
C ASP A 565 -27.19 -12.47 -16.45
N TYR A 566 -26.80 -11.27 -16.04
CA TYR A 566 -25.41 -10.83 -16.01
C TYR A 566 -24.67 -11.22 -14.72
N LEU A 567 -25.39 -11.66 -13.68
CA LEU A 567 -24.82 -11.98 -12.38
C LEU A 567 -24.11 -13.34 -12.40
N LEU A 568 -22.85 -13.38 -11.97
CA LEU A 568 -22.07 -14.61 -11.91
C LEU A 568 -21.97 -15.12 -10.46
N LEU A 569 -22.77 -16.13 -10.12
CA LEU A 569 -22.85 -16.68 -8.76
C LEU A 569 -21.74 -17.70 -8.46
N SER A 570 -21.46 -17.91 -7.16
CA SER A 570 -20.56 -18.98 -6.71
C SER A 570 -21.03 -20.37 -7.11
N LYS A 571 -20.07 -21.23 -7.47
CA LYS A 571 -20.29 -22.66 -7.71
C LYS A 571 -20.11 -23.51 -6.46
N SER A 572 -20.76 -24.67 -6.38
CA SER A 572 -20.75 -25.58 -5.22
C SER A 572 -19.37 -25.94 -4.67
N ALA A 573 -18.34 -26.02 -5.54
CA ALA A 573 -16.95 -26.23 -5.12
C ALA A 573 -16.47 -25.18 -4.09
N TRP A 574 -17.08 -23.99 -4.07
CA TRP A 574 -16.74 -22.87 -3.21
C TRP A 574 -17.46 -22.82 -1.86
N ALA A 575 -18.62 -23.45 -1.74
CA ALA A 575 -19.26 -23.67 -0.44
C ALA A 575 -18.46 -24.71 0.34
N ASP A 576 -17.87 -24.33 1.48
CA ASP A 576 -17.20 -25.29 2.38
C ASP A 576 -18.23 -26.18 3.08
N LYS A 577 -17.78 -27.22 3.79
CA LYS A 577 -18.61 -28.28 4.40
C LYS A 577 -19.46 -27.80 5.63
N GLY A 578 -19.93 -26.55 5.64
CA GLY A 578 -20.80 -25.96 6.65
C GLY A 578 -22.26 -25.84 6.22
N GLN A 579 -23.04 -25.06 6.97
CA GLN A 579 -24.41 -24.69 6.60
C GLN A 579 -24.41 -23.69 5.44
N ARG A 580 -25.46 -23.71 4.63
CA ARG A 580 -25.71 -22.73 3.57
C ARG A 580 -26.92 -21.90 3.98
N ILE A 581 -26.72 -20.60 4.16
CA ILE A 581 -27.74 -19.73 4.73
C ILE A 581 -27.99 -18.56 3.79
N LEU A 582 -29.26 -18.32 3.45
CA LEU A 582 -29.70 -17.15 2.69
C LEU A 582 -30.46 -16.19 3.61
N PHE A 583 -30.07 -14.93 3.58
CA PHE A 583 -30.78 -13.81 4.18
C PHE A 583 -31.28 -12.92 3.04
N ASP A 584 -32.58 -12.75 2.91
CA ASP A 584 -33.22 -11.97 1.86
C ASP A 584 -34.07 -10.86 2.52
N ALA A 585 -33.53 -9.66 2.58
CA ALA A 585 -34.23 -8.49 3.12
C ALA A 585 -34.94 -7.75 1.97
N GLY A 586 -36.27 -7.67 2.06
CA GLY A 586 -37.18 -7.15 1.03
C GLY A 586 -37.63 -8.22 0.04
N VAL A 587 -38.23 -9.29 0.57
CA VAL A 587 -38.80 -10.39 -0.23
C VAL A 587 -40.20 -9.98 -0.67
N ASN A 588 -40.31 -9.24 -1.77
CA ASN A 588 -41.62 -8.80 -2.26
C ASN A 588 -42.52 -10.00 -2.65
N ALA A 589 -42.02 -10.97 -3.43
CA ALA A 589 -42.79 -12.16 -3.82
C ALA A 589 -41.90 -13.42 -3.93
N TYR A 590 -42.49 -14.61 -3.85
CA TYR A 590 -41.69 -15.85 -3.98
C TYR A 590 -41.00 -15.91 -5.34
N ASN A 591 -41.70 -15.49 -6.40
CA ASN A 591 -41.17 -15.46 -7.76
C ASN A 591 -40.32 -14.21 -8.08
N SER A 592 -40.06 -13.31 -7.13
CA SER A 592 -39.16 -12.17 -7.34
C SER A 592 -37.71 -12.51 -6.96
N SER A 593 -37.32 -12.29 -5.71
CA SER A 593 -35.95 -12.50 -5.22
C SER A 593 -35.73 -13.92 -4.72
N LEU A 594 -36.56 -14.38 -3.78
CA LEU A 594 -36.33 -15.62 -3.03
C LEU A 594 -36.26 -16.85 -3.95
N GLY A 595 -37.29 -17.05 -4.79
CA GLY A 595 -37.32 -18.15 -5.75
C GLY A 595 -36.19 -18.08 -6.77
N TRP A 596 -35.82 -16.88 -7.22
CA TRP A 596 -34.68 -16.71 -8.13
C TRP A 596 -33.37 -17.15 -7.48
N PHE A 597 -33.10 -16.76 -6.23
CA PHE A 597 -31.89 -17.19 -5.53
C PHE A 597 -31.86 -18.71 -5.37
N LEU A 598 -32.97 -19.32 -4.94
CA LEU A 598 -33.05 -20.77 -4.79
C LEU A 598 -32.74 -21.50 -6.10
N ASP A 599 -33.34 -21.06 -7.21
CA ASP A 599 -33.14 -21.68 -8.52
C ASP A 599 -31.72 -21.43 -9.06
N ALA A 600 -31.22 -20.19 -8.94
CA ALA A 600 -29.92 -19.80 -9.48
C ALA A 600 -28.76 -20.47 -8.75
N TYR A 601 -28.82 -20.60 -7.42
CA TYR A 601 -27.83 -21.34 -6.65
C TYR A 601 -27.99 -22.86 -6.81
N ALA A 602 -29.21 -23.38 -6.94
CA ALA A 602 -29.42 -24.81 -7.23
C ALA A 602 -28.78 -25.23 -8.55
N ARG A 603 -28.88 -24.40 -9.61
CA ARG A 603 -28.16 -24.62 -10.89
C ARG A 603 -26.64 -24.66 -10.72
N ASN A 604 -26.11 -23.97 -9.70
CA ASN A 604 -24.70 -23.98 -9.34
C ASN A 604 -24.33 -25.05 -8.31
N GLY A 605 -25.26 -25.94 -7.96
CA GLY A 605 -25.08 -27.05 -7.03
C GLY A 605 -25.08 -26.63 -5.56
N ILE A 606 -25.65 -25.47 -5.23
CA ILE A 606 -25.78 -24.96 -3.87
C ILE A 606 -27.26 -24.98 -3.48
N LEU A 607 -27.60 -25.78 -2.48
CA LEU A 607 -28.93 -25.83 -1.87
C LEU A 607 -28.83 -25.27 -0.46
N PHE A 608 -29.63 -24.25 -0.15
CA PHE A 608 -29.63 -23.60 1.17
C PHE A 608 -30.30 -24.45 2.24
N ASP A 609 -29.70 -24.54 3.42
CA ASP A 609 -30.25 -25.28 4.56
C ASP A 609 -31.23 -24.42 5.37
N ARG A 610 -31.03 -23.10 5.38
CA ARG A 610 -31.80 -22.15 6.16
C ARG A 610 -32.05 -20.87 5.37
N LEU A 611 -33.25 -20.36 5.45
CA LEU A 611 -33.67 -19.14 4.76
C LEU A 611 -34.25 -18.15 5.76
N PHE A 612 -33.91 -16.88 5.60
CA PHE A 612 -34.48 -15.77 6.36
C PHE A 612 -35.02 -14.75 5.37
N GLY A 613 -36.27 -14.34 5.54
CA GLY A 613 -36.95 -13.38 4.66
C GLY A 613 -37.61 -12.28 5.46
N TRP A 614 -37.56 -11.04 4.96
CA TRP A 614 -38.28 -9.90 5.53
C TRP A 614 -39.08 -9.19 4.45
N GLU A 615 -40.34 -8.88 4.73
CA GLU A 615 -41.18 -8.02 3.89
C GLU A 615 -42.33 -7.47 4.75
N VAL A 616 -42.46 -6.15 4.82
CA VAL A 616 -43.45 -5.48 5.69
C VAL A 616 -44.87 -5.67 5.17
N SER A 617 -45.03 -5.67 3.84
CA SER A 617 -46.34 -5.73 3.19
C SER A 617 -46.35 -6.76 2.07
N PRO A 618 -46.23 -8.07 2.39
CA PRO A 618 -46.19 -9.10 1.36
C PRO A 618 -47.54 -9.17 0.62
N PRO A 619 -47.54 -9.51 -0.67
CA PRO A 619 -48.76 -9.72 -1.44
C PRO A 619 -49.70 -10.72 -0.78
N ALA A 620 -51.01 -10.54 -1.00
CA ALA A 620 -52.00 -11.53 -0.60
C ALA A 620 -51.62 -12.90 -1.19
N HIS A 621 -51.67 -13.95 -0.36
CA HIS A 621 -51.26 -15.32 -0.71
C HIS A 621 -49.75 -15.54 -0.94
N PHE A 622 -48.87 -14.62 -0.52
CA PHE A 622 -47.40 -14.82 -0.62
C PHE A 622 -46.95 -16.18 -0.05
N LEU A 623 -47.39 -16.51 1.17
CA LEU A 623 -47.04 -17.77 1.83
C LEU A 623 -47.59 -19.01 1.10
N GLU A 624 -48.70 -18.88 0.36
CA GLU A 624 -49.28 -19.98 -0.41
C GLU A 624 -48.49 -20.30 -1.69
N GLN A 625 -47.72 -19.33 -2.19
CA GLN A 625 -46.84 -19.52 -3.35
C GLN A 625 -45.53 -20.22 -3.00
N ILE A 626 -45.19 -20.33 -1.71
CA ILE A 626 -43.94 -20.93 -1.26
C ILE A 626 -44.08 -22.46 -1.29
N PRO A 627 -43.22 -23.18 -2.05
CA PRO A 627 -43.24 -24.65 -2.04
C PRO A 627 -43.06 -25.20 -0.63
N ALA A 628 -43.75 -26.29 -0.30
CA ALA A 628 -43.76 -26.85 1.06
C ALA A 628 -42.36 -27.14 1.62
N GLU A 629 -41.43 -27.60 0.78
CA GLU A 629 -40.03 -27.83 1.12
C GLU A 629 -39.24 -26.54 1.45
N VAL A 630 -39.61 -25.42 0.84
CA VAL A 630 -39.03 -24.10 1.13
C VAL A 630 -39.61 -23.56 2.44
N ALA A 631 -40.93 -23.69 2.62
CA ALA A 631 -41.61 -23.22 3.82
C ALA A 631 -41.06 -23.86 5.11
N GLN A 632 -40.64 -25.12 5.07
CA GLN A 632 -40.05 -25.82 6.22
C GLN A 632 -38.72 -25.24 6.72
N ARG A 633 -37.97 -24.55 5.84
CA ARG A 633 -36.65 -23.97 6.15
C ARG A 633 -36.64 -22.44 6.17
N LEU A 634 -37.76 -21.81 5.85
CA LEU A 634 -37.93 -20.36 5.83
C LEU A 634 -38.38 -19.82 7.18
N ARG A 635 -37.64 -18.83 7.69
CA ARG A 635 -38.09 -17.93 8.74
C ARG A 635 -38.44 -16.60 8.10
N PHE A 636 -39.72 -16.30 8.05
CA PHE A 636 -40.24 -15.09 7.43
C PHE A 636 -40.73 -14.11 8.50
N SER A 637 -40.36 -12.84 8.38
CA SER A 637 -40.80 -11.76 9.25
C SER A 637 -41.60 -10.74 8.45
N THR A 638 -42.76 -10.37 8.98
CA THR A 638 -43.59 -9.25 8.45
C THR A 638 -43.27 -7.92 9.13
N GLU A 639 -42.28 -7.91 10.02
CA GLU A 639 -41.83 -6.70 10.68
C GLU A 639 -40.70 -6.04 9.88
N PRO A 640 -40.57 -4.71 9.93
CA PRO A 640 -39.55 -3.99 9.20
C PRO A 640 -38.15 -4.41 9.62
N VAL A 641 -37.25 -4.44 8.64
CA VAL A 641 -35.82 -4.50 8.89
C VAL A 641 -35.40 -3.23 9.62
N VAL A 642 -34.57 -3.37 10.64
CA VAL A 642 -34.06 -2.24 11.41
C VAL A 642 -32.54 -2.30 11.55
N SER A 643 -31.91 -1.13 11.60
CA SER A 643 -30.47 -1.00 11.81
C SER A 643 -30.04 -1.10 13.29
N THR A 644 -30.98 -1.12 14.26
CA THR A 644 -30.61 -1.23 15.68
C THR A 644 -30.04 -2.61 16.01
N GLU A 645 -28.78 -2.70 16.44
CA GLU A 645 -28.04 -3.97 16.61
C GLU A 645 -28.65 -4.96 17.61
N ALA A 646 -29.30 -4.46 18.66
CA ALA A 646 -29.93 -5.30 19.68
C ALA A 646 -31.29 -5.89 19.21
N HIS A 647 -31.82 -5.42 18.08
CA HIS A 647 -33.14 -5.80 17.60
C HIS A 647 -33.10 -7.12 16.81
N GLU A 648 -34.14 -7.93 16.93
CA GLU A 648 -34.19 -9.25 16.29
C GLU A 648 -34.34 -9.22 14.76
N ASN A 649 -34.98 -8.17 14.22
CA ASN A 649 -35.06 -7.90 12.78
C ASN A 649 -33.86 -7.12 12.20
N ASN A 650 -32.72 -7.08 12.91
CA ASN A 650 -31.48 -6.63 12.30
C ASN A 650 -30.79 -7.81 11.58
N PRO A 651 -30.77 -7.86 10.23
CA PRO A 651 -30.20 -8.98 9.50
C PRO A 651 -28.68 -9.11 9.70
N VAL A 652 -27.96 -8.00 9.93
CA VAL A 652 -26.50 -8.00 10.13
C VAL A 652 -26.13 -8.59 11.49
N ALA A 653 -26.88 -8.27 12.54
CA ALA A 653 -26.75 -8.88 13.85
C ALA A 653 -27.07 -10.39 13.77
N LEU A 654 -28.08 -10.76 12.99
CA LEU A 654 -28.46 -12.15 12.79
C LEU A 654 -27.38 -12.94 12.04
N ILE A 655 -26.79 -12.38 10.98
CA ILE A 655 -25.63 -12.95 10.27
C ILE A 655 -24.48 -13.19 11.25
N SER A 656 -24.14 -12.18 12.07
CA SER A 656 -23.07 -12.28 13.08
C SER A 656 -23.33 -13.40 14.09
N LYS A 657 -24.60 -13.64 14.43
CA LYS A 657 -25.03 -14.66 15.40
C LYS A 657 -25.07 -16.07 14.81
N LEU A 658 -25.44 -16.21 13.54
CA LEU A 658 -25.77 -17.50 12.93
C LEU A 658 -24.69 -18.06 12.02
N CYS A 659 -24.00 -17.20 11.27
CA CYS A 659 -22.97 -17.62 10.33
C CYS A 659 -21.67 -17.91 11.05
N ARG A 660 -20.94 -18.91 10.56
CA ARG A 660 -19.58 -19.25 10.99
C ARG A 660 -18.64 -19.20 9.80
N PRO A 661 -17.32 -19.05 10.00
CA PRO A 661 -16.37 -18.96 8.89
C PRO A 661 -16.32 -20.16 7.92
N GLN A 662 -16.90 -21.30 8.31
CA GLN A 662 -17.02 -22.51 7.47
C GLN A 662 -18.36 -22.63 6.74
N ASP A 663 -19.34 -21.80 7.09
CA ASP A 663 -20.65 -21.78 6.46
C ASP A 663 -20.56 -21.01 5.13
N PHE A 664 -21.57 -21.17 4.27
CA PHE A 664 -21.75 -20.37 3.06
C PHE A 664 -22.94 -19.44 3.27
N CYS A 665 -22.66 -18.16 3.53
CA CYS A 665 -23.70 -17.18 3.86
C CYS A 665 -23.87 -16.16 2.73
N VAL A 666 -25.13 -15.99 2.32
CA VAL A 666 -25.56 -15.05 1.26
C VAL A 666 -26.54 -14.05 1.84
N PHE A 667 -26.34 -12.77 1.56
CA PHE A 667 -27.23 -11.71 2.03
C PHE A 667 -27.66 -10.79 0.88
N LYS A 668 -28.97 -10.66 0.66
CA LYS A 668 -29.59 -9.63 -0.19
C LYS A 668 -30.16 -8.52 0.69
N LEU A 669 -29.81 -7.28 0.35
CA LEU A 669 -30.34 -6.06 0.95
C LEU A 669 -30.97 -5.21 -0.16
N ASP A 670 -32.27 -5.04 -0.11
CA ASP A 670 -33.03 -4.12 -0.98
C ASP A 670 -34.43 -4.05 -0.35
N ILE A 671 -34.61 -3.06 0.52
CA ILE A 671 -35.80 -2.83 1.35
C ILE A 671 -36.43 -1.46 1.06
N ASP A 672 -36.02 -0.81 -0.03
CA ASP A 672 -36.49 0.51 -0.47
C ASP A 672 -36.33 1.64 0.58
N GLU A 673 -35.41 1.47 1.54
CA GLU A 673 -35.14 2.43 2.63
C GLU A 673 -33.63 2.77 2.69
N PRO A 674 -33.14 3.67 1.82
CA PRO A 674 -31.71 3.88 1.57
C PRO A 674 -30.91 4.25 2.82
N GLU A 675 -31.48 5.04 3.73
CA GLU A 675 -30.85 5.43 4.99
C GLU A 675 -30.59 4.20 5.88
N THR A 676 -31.59 3.34 6.07
CA THR A 676 -31.47 2.10 6.88
C THR A 676 -30.49 1.11 6.24
N GLU A 677 -30.54 0.95 4.92
CA GLU A 677 -29.61 0.08 4.19
C GLU A 677 -28.16 0.50 4.35
N ARG A 678 -27.88 1.80 4.28
CA ARG A 678 -26.53 2.34 4.46
C ARG A 678 -26.01 2.13 5.87
N GLU A 679 -26.88 2.21 6.88
CA GLU A 679 -26.52 1.89 8.26
C GLU A 679 -26.18 0.40 8.42
N LEU A 680 -26.97 -0.48 7.82
CA LEU A 680 -26.70 -1.93 7.80
C LEU A 680 -25.41 -2.25 7.04
N PHE A 681 -25.16 -1.60 5.89
CA PHE A 681 -23.90 -1.69 5.18
C PHE A 681 -22.72 -1.27 6.07
N GLY A 682 -22.85 -0.17 6.82
CA GLY A 682 -21.85 0.27 7.80
C GLY A 682 -21.54 -0.79 8.85
N GLN A 683 -22.56 -1.49 9.36
CA GLN A 683 -22.40 -2.60 10.31
C GLN A 683 -21.73 -3.83 9.69
N LEU A 684 -21.98 -4.12 8.41
CA LEU A 684 -21.32 -5.22 7.70
C LEU A 684 -19.80 -5.01 7.63
N ILE A 685 -19.37 -3.79 7.29
CA ILE A 685 -17.97 -3.51 6.92
C ILE A 685 -17.07 -3.00 8.05
N ARG A 686 -17.63 -2.63 9.19
CA ARG A 686 -16.86 -2.12 10.34
C ARG A 686 -15.87 -3.16 10.89
N PRO A 687 -14.82 -2.74 11.61
CA PRO A 687 -13.99 -3.66 12.36
C PRO A 687 -14.82 -4.51 13.32
N GLY A 688 -14.66 -5.83 13.29
CA GLY A 688 -15.48 -6.76 14.05
C GLY A 688 -16.87 -7.01 13.47
N GLY A 689 -17.25 -6.44 12.32
CA GLY A 689 -18.48 -6.79 11.59
C GLY A 689 -18.33 -8.08 10.76
N PRO A 690 -19.44 -8.64 10.23
CA PRO A 690 -19.45 -9.90 9.46
C PRO A 690 -18.39 -10.01 8.36
N VAL A 691 -18.16 -8.94 7.61
CA VAL A 691 -17.18 -8.95 6.51
C VAL A 691 -15.77 -9.10 7.06
N SER A 692 -15.43 -8.36 8.12
CA SER A 692 -14.09 -8.43 8.73
C SER A 692 -13.82 -9.77 9.43
N GLN A 693 -14.88 -10.43 9.91
CA GLN A 693 -14.83 -11.74 10.53
C GLN A 693 -14.88 -12.90 9.52
N GLY A 694 -15.13 -12.62 8.23
CA GLY A 694 -15.25 -13.64 7.19
C GLY A 694 -16.51 -14.50 7.33
N LEU A 695 -17.62 -13.90 7.77
CA LEU A 695 -18.91 -14.59 7.99
C LEU A 695 -19.87 -14.49 6.80
N LEU A 696 -19.53 -13.71 5.77
CA LEU A 696 -20.38 -13.47 4.61
C LEU A 696 -19.59 -13.76 3.32
N ASP A 697 -20.17 -14.55 2.43
CA ASP A 697 -19.52 -14.98 1.18
C ASP A 697 -20.00 -14.18 -0.02
N GLU A 698 -21.32 -14.01 -0.17
CA GLU A 698 -21.92 -13.23 -1.25
C GLU A 698 -22.90 -12.18 -0.70
N PHE A 699 -22.90 -11.01 -1.33
CA PHE A 699 -23.74 -9.89 -0.95
C PHE A 699 -24.42 -9.30 -2.18
N PHE A 700 -25.73 -9.12 -2.13
CA PHE A 700 -26.53 -8.52 -3.20
C PHE A 700 -27.14 -7.25 -2.65
N TRP A 701 -26.93 -6.12 -3.34
CA TRP A 701 -27.45 -4.85 -2.86
C TRP A 701 -27.86 -3.93 -4.00
N GLU A 702 -29.06 -3.38 -3.89
CA GLU A 702 -29.47 -2.24 -4.69
C GLU A 702 -29.08 -0.95 -3.96
N ASP A 703 -27.85 -0.51 -4.15
CA ASP A 703 -27.43 0.79 -3.60
C ASP A 703 -28.13 1.89 -4.39
N HIS A 704 -29.27 2.38 -3.89
CA HIS A 704 -30.09 3.40 -4.54
C HIS A 704 -29.26 4.68 -4.81
N VAL A 705 -28.81 4.83 -6.05
CA VAL A 705 -27.99 5.95 -6.54
C VAL A 705 -28.81 6.94 -7.36
N ASP A 706 -28.42 8.21 -7.28
CA ASP A 706 -28.92 9.31 -8.09
C ASP A 706 -28.35 9.21 -9.50
N LEU A 707 -29.08 8.54 -10.37
CA LEU A 707 -28.80 8.49 -11.79
C LEU A 707 -30.05 8.95 -12.55
N PRO A 708 -29.95 9.91 -13.48
CA PRO A 708 -31.10 10.36 -14.26
C PRO A 708 -31.84 9.23 -15.00
N ALA A 709 -31.14 8.12 -15.31
CA ALA A 709 -31.73 6.93 -15.92
C ALA A 709 -32.54 6.04 -14.96
N TYR A 710 -32.31 6.16 -13.65
CA TYR A 710 -33.03 5.39 -12.62
C TYR A 710 -34.39 6.02 -12.29
N GLY A 711 -34.64 7.26 -12.72
CA GLY A 711 -35.95 7.90 -12.62
C GLY A 711 -36.48 7.96 -11.18
N LEU A 712 -37.66 7.40 -10.94
CA LEU A 712 -38.31 7.36 -9.62
C LEU A 712 -37.64 6.39 -8.62
N PHE A 713 -36.73 5.54 -9.08
CA PHE A 713 -36.02 4.54 -8.28
C PHE A 713 -34.62 5.03 -7.83
N GLY A 714 -34.30 6.30 -8.10
CA GLY A 714 -33.02 6.90 -7.73
C GLY A 714 -32.96 7.30 -6.24
N GLY A 715 -31.82 7.08 -5.61
CA GLY A 715 -31.53 7.55 -4.24
C GLY A 715 -30.67 8.81 -4.22
N LYS A 716 -30.11 9.17 -3.06
CA LYS A 716 -29.24 10.37 -2.90
C LYS A 716 -27.73 10.13 -3.13
N GLY A 717 -27.32 8.88 -3.40
CA GLY A 717 -25.90 8.51 -3.53
C GLY A 717 -25.39 8.66 -4.96
N THR A 718 -24.07 8.65 -5.20
CA THR A 718 -23.56 8.63 -6.59
C THR A 718 -23.16 7.22 -7.02
N LEU A 719 -23.15 6.96 -8.34
CA LEU A 719 -22.67 5.68 -8.85
C LEU A 719 -21.19 5.43 -8.52
N GLU A 720 -20.37 6.49 -8.40
CA GLU A 720 -18.99 6.39 -7.93
C GLU A 720 -18.93 5.84 -6.51
N GLU A 721 -19.73 6.38 -5.59
CA GLU A 721 -19.77 5.88 -4.23
C GLU A 721 -20.19 4.41 -4.19
N SER A 722 -21.18 4.03 -5.01
CA SER A 722 -21.61 2.64 -5.11
C SER A 722 -20.47 1.74 -5.60
N TYR A 723 -19.76 2.14 -6.65
CA TYR A 723 -18.56 1.44 -7.11
C TYR A 723 -17.52 1.23 -5.99
N GLN A 724 -17.26 2.27 -5.20
CA GLN A 724 -16.32 2.20 -4.09
C GLN A 724 -16.80 1.23 -3.00
N ARG A 725 -18.09 1.23 -2.66
CA ARG A 725 -18.69 0.31 -1.68
C ARG A 725 -18.60 -1.15 -2.14
N PHE A 726 -18.95 -1.43 -3.39
CA PHE A 726 -18.80 -2.78 -3.96
C PHE A 726 -17.34 -3.22 -4.04
N LEU A 727 -16.44 -2.34 -4.48
CA LEU A 727 -15.00 -2.63 -4.55
C LEU A 727 -14.42 -2.95 -3.18
N LEU A 728 -14.85 -2.23 -2.14
CA LEU A 728 -14.45 -2.46 -0.76
C LEU A 728 -14.83 -3.86 -0.27
N LEU A 729 -16.07 -4.30 -0.53
CA LEU A 729 -16.54 -5.65 -0.21
C LEU A 729 -15.75 -6.72 -0.97
N ARG A 730 -15.56 -6.53 -2.28
CA ARG A 730 -14.80 -7.46 -3.13
C ARG A 730 -13.34 -7.57 -2.70
N ALA A 731 -12.70 -6.45 -2.37
CA ALA A 731 -11.35 -6.44 -1.82
C ALA A 731 -11.23 -7.19 -0.49
N ARG A 732 -12.33 -7.29 0.27
CA ARG A 732 -12.44 -8.07 1.50
C ARG A 732 -12.96 -9.50 1.29
N GLY A 733 -12.92 -10.01 0.06
CA GLY A 733 -13.27 -11.40 -0.21
C GLY A 733 -14.77 -11.69 -0.25
N VAL A 734 -15.63 -10.68 -0.19
CA VAL A 734 -17.09 -10.85 -0.37
C VAL A 734 -17.41 -10.68 -1.84
N ARG A 735 -18.07 -11.67 -2.45
CA ARG A 735 -18.57 -11.57 -3.82
C ARG A 735 -19.80 -10.68 -3.83
N ALA A 736 -19.56 -9.38 -3.98
CA ALA A 736 -20.60 -8.37 -3.94
C ALA A 736 -21.15 -8.08 -5.34
N HIS A 737 -22.47 -8.15 -5.47
CA HIS A 737 -23.27 -8.06 -6.68
C HIS A 737 -24.23 -6.88 -6.56
N ALA A 738 -24.26 -6.00 -7.55
CA ALA A 738 -25.29 -4.98 -7.62
C ALA A 738 -26.61 -5.64 -8.01
N TRP A 739 -27.60 -5.53 -7.15
CA TRP A 739 -28.93 -6.10 -7.35
C TRP A 739 -29.75 -5.20 -8.29
N PRO A 740 -30.42 -5.77 -9.31
CA PRO A 740 -31.04 -4.99 -10.39
C PRO A 740 -32.42 -4.43 -10.09
#